data_AF-A0A6D2K8F4-F1
#
_entry.id   AF-A0A6D2K8F4-F1
#
_cell.length_a   1.000
_cell.length_b   1.000
_cell.length_c   1.000
_cell.angle_alpha   90.00
_cell.angle_beta   90.00
_cell.angle_gamma   90.00
#
_symmetry.space_group_name_H-M   'P 1'
#
loop_
_entity.id
_entity.type
_entity.pdbx_description
1 polymer ?
#
loop_
_entity_poly.entity_id
_entity_poly.type
_entity_poly.pdbx_seq_one_letter_code
_entity_poly.pdbx_strand_id
1 'polypeptide(L)'
;MVRPNESNHLLHSRRLFQQYLVDTYTMIESNRLSYLRLNQTSATDRAELISRVYRMKLKSLMEDLTLKNLLGKTVASMYTIEFQKRGLPHAHILLFMDQKSKLQTTDAIDDIISAEIPDKSKDPELYDVVKDMMIHGPCGHANPNSPCMSNEYVLRTSPRATLKRLQSIEKDSHYIGDAISPMCLWRRTVLNATTDTYLFKYINKGADRVSVVVESAEEARRKTKSGHKDVSGDANSRSNDEGVSAEKKASKENRNEIKDYFDCRYISPSEAVWRTFKYPIHHRSVSVEKLTFHLEGKQLVIFKGIDKMERVVTRKLIEKTMMLAWFELNKECEFARTLTYVQIPNYFTYVKSEKRWKRRKRGFSIGRINYAPRKIEDAYYLRMLLNVVRGPRSFEEIKTYNGVLYPEFKDACYARGLLEDDQEYIDDICRRSFTCPPSQLRQLFVIMLTSDSLISPDVVWYACWEFLSDDMEMIRRRDLNRPALTLSDEDKREYALQEIVKLVKRNGADWTRFKSMPQPRGVTYSATDNVLIFDEKSYEKEEQKTNHDRDFAKLTPEQKKVYEEIIGSVLARKGGVFFVYGFGGTGKTFLWRILSSAIRYREEIVLNVASSGIASLLLQGGRTAHSRFGIPLNPDEFTTCVMSKGSDLANLVKESSLIIWDEAPMMSRHCFESLDRSLSDIIGNKDGKPFGGKVIVFGGDFRQFFQ
;
A
#
# COMPACT_ATOMS: atom_id res chain seq x y z
N MET A 1 47.70 -21.36 30.42
CA MET A 1 48.34 -21.78 31.67
C MET A 1 49.24 -22.97 31.35
N VAL A 2 50.57 -22.79 31.36
CA VAL A 2 51.51 -23.91 31.40
C VAL A 2 52.28 -23.73 32.70
N ARG A 3 52.31 -24.76 33.55
CA ARG A 3 53.05 -24.72 34.81
C ARG A 3 54.55 -24.84 34.49
N PRO A 4 55.42 -24.01 35.08
CA PRO A 4 56.86 -24.15 34.91
C PRO A 4 57.30 -25.49 35.53
N ASN A 5 57.95 -26.34 34.73
CA ASN A 5 58.47 -27.70 35.02
C ASN A 5 57.62 -28.92 34.64
N GLU A 6 56.52 -28.76 33.88
CA GLU A 6 55.81 -29.91 33.29
C GLU A 6 55.96 -29.95 31.75
N SER A 7 56.42 -31.08 31.22
CA SER A 7 56.48 -31.36 29.78
C SER A 7 55.05 -31.48 29.24
N ASN A 8 54.63 -30.55 28.39
CA ASN A 8 53.31 -30.60 27.77
C ASN A 8 53.32 -31.53 26.56
N HIS A 9 53.09 -32.83 26.80
CA HIS A 9 53.08 -33.87 25.77
C HIS A 9 52.07 -33.61 24.63
N LEU A 10 51.02 -32.80 24.86
CA LEU A 10 50.06 -32.36 23.85
C LEU A 10 50.66 -31.34 22.87
N LEU A 11 51.56 -30.46 23.31
CA LEU A 11 52.25 -29.51 22.41
C LEU A 11 53.40 -30.15 21.63
N HIS A 12 54.00 -31.22 22.16
CA HIS A 12 55.10 -31.94 21.49
C HIS A 12 54.63 -32.94 20.43
N SER A 13 53.36 -33.33 20.42
CA SER A 13 52.79 -34.33 19.51
C SER A 13 52.45 -33.79 18.11
N ARG A 14 52.72 -32.50 17.83
CA ARG A 14 52.63 -31.83 16.50
C ARG A 14 51.47 -32.35 15.63
N ARG A 15 51.77 -33.23 14.66
CA ARG A 15 50.81 -33.78 13.68
C ARG A 15 49.70 -34.60 14.34
N LEU A 16 50.02 -35.36 15.39
CA LEU A 16 49.06 -36.16 16.14
C LEU A 16 48.07 -35.29 16.93
N PHE A 17 48.56 -34.19 17.51
CA PHE A 17 47.70 -33.22 18.20
C PHE A 17 46.82 -32.44 17.21
N GLN A 18 47.35 -32.06 16.05
CA GLN A 18 46.56 -31.44 14.99
C GLN A 18 45.46 -32.37 14.48
N GLN A 19 45.75 -33.65 14.27
CA GLN A 19 44.77 -34.64 13.86
C GLN A 19 43.70 -34.86 14.93
N TYR A 20 44.11 -34.98 16.20
CA TYR A 20 43.19 -35.06 17.34
C TYR A 20 42.25 -33.83 17.42
N LEU A 21 42.77 -32.62 17.24
CA LEU A 21 41.95 -31.40 17.24
C LEU A 21 40.94 -31.38 16.08
N VAL A 22 41.33 -31.81 14.88
CA VAL A 22 40.44 -31.88 13.71
C VAL A 22 39.36 -32.95 13.91
N ASP A 23 39.73 -34.12 14.43
CA ASP A 23 38.78 -35.22 14.69
C ASP A 23 37.81 -34.84 15.82
N THR A 24 38.30 -34.17 16.86
CA THR A 24 37.45 -33.69 17.97
C THR A 24 36.51 -32.59 17.49
N TYR A 25 36.98 -31.65 16.68
CA TYR A 25 36.14 -30.59 16.10
C TYR A 25 35.06 -31.17 15.17
N THR A 26 35.43 -32.08 14.27
CA THR A 26 34.46 -32.73 13.36
C THR A 26 33.45 -33.58 14.12
N MET A 27 33.85 -34.28 15.18
CA MET A 27 32.91 -35.03 16.04
C MET A 27 31.94 -34.09 16.78
N ILE A 28 32.44 -32.97 17.36
CA ILE A 28 31.59 -31.98 18.04
C ILE A 28 30.59 -31.35 17.05
N GLU A 29 31.05 -30.93 15.88
CA GLU A 29 30.18 -30.34 14.87
C GLU A 29 29.18 -31.37 14.30
N SER A 30 29.59 -32.62 14.10
CA SER A 30 28.69 -33.70 13.69
C SER A 30 27.62 -34.01 14.74
N ASN A 31 27.97 -33.96 16.03
CA ASN A 31 27.01 -34.08 17.14
C ASN A 31 26.08 -32.87 17.24
N ARG A 32 26.58 -31.64 17.04
CA ARG A 32 25.73 -30.43 16.98
C ARG A 32 24.76 -30.49 15.81
N LEU A 33 25.22 -30.91 14.63
CA LEU A 33 24.38 -31.13 13.45
C LEU A 33 23.34 -32.23 13.69
N SER A 34 23.71 -33.31 14.36
CA SER A 34 22.80 -34.40 14.71
C SER A 34 21.74 -33.96 15.72
N TYR A 35 22.14 -33.18 16.74
CA TYR A 35 21.22 -32.59 17.70
C TYR A 35 20.23 -31.63 17.02
N LEU A 36 20.72 -30.74 16.14
CA LEU A 36 19.86 -29.86 15.35
C LEU A 36 18.90 -30.67 14.48
N ARG A 37 19.37 -31.74 13.82
CA ARG A 37 18.54 -32.60 12.96
C ARG A 37 17.44 -33.34 13.73
N LEU A 38 17.71 -33.77 14.97
CA LEU A 38 16.81 -34.58 15.79
C LEU A 38 15.86 -33.75 16.66
N ASN A 39 16.14 -32.45 16.87
CA ASN A 39 15.35 -31.56 17.73
C ASN A 39 14.66 -30.41 16.96
N GLN A 40 14.46 -30.55 15.64
CA GLN A 40 13.66 -29.63 14.83
C GLN A 40 12.17 -29.99 14.96
N THR A 41 11.47 -29.36 15.89
CA THR A 41 10.07 -29.65 16.22
C THR A 41 9.06 -28.98 15.29
N SER A 42 9.45 -27.93 14.57
CA SER A 42 8.58 -27.22 13.61
C SER A 42 9.03 -27.43 12.16
N ALA A 43 8.07 -27.57 11.25
CA ALA A 43 8.34 -27.65 9.81
C ALA A 43 9.13 -26.44 9.29
N THR A 44 8.96 -25.25 9.91
CA THR A 44 9.69 -24.02 9.60
C THR A 44 11.19 -24.11 9.79
N ASP A 45 11.65 -25.06 10.61
CA ASP A 45 13.06 -25.25 10.92
C ASP A 45 13.78 -26.09 9.84
N ARG A 46 13.02 -26.62 8.87
CA ARG A 46 13.47 -27.47 7.75
C ARG A 46 13.25 -26.78 6.40
N ALA A 47 13.91 -25.66 6.19
CA ALA A 47 13.76 -24.85 4.97
C ALA A 47 14.04 -25.63 3.67
N GLU A 48 14.90 -26.65 3.72
CA GLU A 48 15.21 -27.58 2.62
C GLU A 48 14.04 -28.48 2.25
N LEU A 49 13.33 -29.02 3.23
CA LEU A 49 12.15 -29.85 3.00
C LEU A 49 10.98 -28.99 2.51
N ILE A 50 10.76 -27.83 3.13
CA ILE A 50 9.74 -26.86 2.69
C ILE A 50 9.94 -26.53 1.22
N SER A 51 11.15 -26.13 0.82
CA SER A 51 11.42 -25.72 -0.57
C SER A 51 11.19 -26.85 -1.57
N ARG A 52 11.57 -28.09 -1.23
CA ARG A 52 11.36 -29.27 -2.09
C ARG A 52 9.90 -29.65 -2.21
N VAL A 53 9.19 -29.77 -1.09
CA VAL A 53 7.76 -30.12 -1.07
C VAL A 53 6.94 -29.04 -1.76
N TYR A 54 7.23 -27.76 -1.49
CA TYR A 54 6.57 -26.64 -2.15
C TYR A 54 6.76 -26.71 -3.67
N ARG A 55 7.98 -26.96 -4.15
CA ARG A 55 8.24 -27.12 -5.60
C ARG A 55 7.45 -28.28 -6.19
N MET A 56 7.38 -29.43 -5.51
CA MET A 56 6.62 -30.58 -5.98
C MET A 56 5.12 -30.26 -6.08
N LYS A 57 4.56 -29.62 -5.04
CA LYS A 57 3.16 -29.19 -5.03
C LYS A 57 2.87 -28.14 -6.10
N LEU A 58 3.75 -27.14 -6.27
CA LEU A 58 3.62 -26.12 -7.30
C LEU A 58 3.66 -26.75 -8.70
N LYS A 59 4.55 -27.72 -8.95
CA LYS A 59 4.62 -28.41 -10.23
C LYS A 59 3.33 -29.20 -10.51
N SER A 60 2.85 -29.98 -9.54
CA SER A 60 1.58 -30.72 -9.66
C SER A 60 0.42 -29.76 -9.95
N LEU A 61 0.30 -28.68 -9.19
CA LEU A 61 -0.74 -27.67 -9.39
C LEU A 61 -0.68 -27.05 -10.78
N MET A 62 0.52 -26.71 -11.26
CA MET A 62 0.67 -26.16 -12.62
C MET A 62 0.29 -27.19 -13.69
N GLU A 63 0.58 -28.48 -13.51
CA GLU A 63 0.13 -29.55 -14.41
C GLU A 63 -1.41 -29.66 -14.43
N ASP A 64 -2.06 -29.59 -13.26
CA ASP A 64 -3.52 -29.62 -13.16
C ASP A 64 -4.17 -28.42 -13.85
N LEU A 65 -3.63 -27.22 -13.63
CA LEU A 65 -4.14 -25.97 -14.20
C LEU A 65 -3.87 -25.83 -15.72
N THR A 66 -2.77 -26.38 -16.22
CA THR A 66 -2.34 -26.14 -17.62
C THR A 66 -2.51 -27.33 -18.56
N LEU A 67 -2.27 -28.56 -18.09
CA LEU A 67 -2.34 -29.77 -18.92
C LEU A 67 -3.68 -30.49 -18.75
N LYS A 68 -4.15 -30.62 -17.51
CA LYS A 68 -5.44 -31.27 -17.21
C LYS A 68 -6.65 -30.35 -17.40
N ASN A 69 -6.40 -29.07 -17.68
CA ASN A 69 -7.44 -28.07 -17.95
C ASN A 69 -8.49 -27.99 -16.84
N LEU A 70 -8.06 -28.07 -15.57
CA LEU A 70 -8.97 -28.11 -14.41
C LEU A 70 -9.96 -26.95 -14.39
N LEU A 71 -9.51 -25.75 -14.79
CA LEU A 71 -10.34 -24.53 -14.87
C LEU A 71 -10.78 -24.22 -16.32
N GLY A 72 -10.60 -25.15 -17.25
CA GLY A 72 -10.72 -24.94 -18.69
C GLY A 72 -9.37 -24.80 -19.39
N LYS A 73 -9.41 -24.53 -20.71
CA LYS A 73 -8.22 -24.56 -21.56
C LYS A 73 -7.30 -23.37 -21.30
N THR A 74 -6.09 -23.64 -20.84
CA THR A 74 -5.06 -22.62 -20.60
C THR A 74 -4.18 -22.42 -21.84
N VAL A 75 -4.14 -21.19 -22.37
CA VAL A 75 -3.33 -20.78 -23.54
C VAL A 75 -1.90 -20.41 -23.12
N ALA A 76 -1.76 -19.76 -21.97
CA ALA A 76 -0.46 -19.44 -21.40
C ALA A 76 -0.51 -19.35 -19.87
N SER A 77 0.63 -19.55 -19.24
CA SER A 77 0.78 -19.45 -17.80
C SER A 77 2.05 -18.70 -17.42
N MET A 78 1.95 -17.95 -16.34
CA MET A 78 3.07 -17.27 -15.71
C MET A 78 2.95 -17.45 -14.21
N TYR A 79 4.07 -17.67 -13.53
CA TYR A 79 4.09 -17.51 -12.09
C TYR A 79 5.38 -16.86 -11.61
N THR A 80 5.28 -16.20 -10.46
CA THR A 80 6.41 -15.67 -9.71
C THR A 80 6.33 -16.16 -8.28
N ILE A 81 7.45 -16.66 -7.78
CA ILE A 81 7.59 -17.08 -6.39
C ILE A 81 8.18 -15.91 -5.61
N GLU A 82 7.61 -15.64 -4.47
CA GLU A 82 8.05 -14.64 -3.53
C GLU A 82 8.18 -15.28 -2.14
N PHE A 83 8.96 -14.64 -1.28
CA PHE A 83 9.24 -15.12 0.06
C PHE A 83 8.89 -14.00 1.03
N GLN A 84 7.72 -14.08 1.66
CA GLN A 84 7.32 -13.05 2.63
C GLN A 84 8.21 -13.12 3.87
N LYS A 85 8.24 -12.04 4.66
CA LYS A 85 8.98 -11.91 5.94
C LYS A 85 8.66 -12.99 7.01
N ARG A 86 7.77 -13.95 6.69
CA ARG A 86 7.36 -15.08 7.54
C ARG A 86 8.03 -16.40 7.16
N GLY A 87 8.99 -16.38 6.23
CA GLY A 87 9.85 -17.52 5.93
C GLY A 87 9.37 -18.49 4.85
N LEU A 88 8.06 -18.56 4.55
CA LEU A 88 7.52 -19.54 3.58
C LEU A 88 7.41 -18.98 2.14
N PRO A 89 7.63 -19.83 1.12
CA PRO A 89 7.42 -19.46 -0.28
C PRO A 89 5.93 -19.34 -0.63
N HIS A 90 5.57 -18.32 -1.41
CA HIS A 90 4.25 -18.18 -2.02
C HIS A 90 4.39 -17.90 -3.51
N ALA A 91 3.38 -18.29 -4.30
CA ALA A 91 3.39 -18.12 -5.75
C ALA A 91 2.23 -17.23 -6.17
N HIS A 92 2.53 -16.26 -6.99
CA HIS A 92 1.56 -15.50 -7.77
C HIS A 92 1.45 -16.16 -9.14
N ILE A 93 0.32 -16.81 -9.40
CA ILE A 93 0.07 -17.54 -10.65
C ILE A 93 -0.95 -16.75 -11.47
N LEU A 94 -0.64 -16.57 -12.76
CA LEU A 94 -1.49 -15.94 -13.75
C LEU A 94 -1.73 -16.94 -14.90
N LEU A 95 -3.01 -17.20 -15.18
CA LEU A 95 -3.45 -18.07 -16.28
C LEU A 95 -4.14 -17.24 -17.36
N PHE A 96 -3.75 -17.45 -18.60
CA PHE A 96 -4.42 -16.87 -19.77
C PHE A 96 -5.31 -17.95 -20.38
N MET A 97 -6.61 -17.86 -20.12
CA MET A 97 -7.60 -18.83 -20.57
C MET A 97 -7.99 -18.60 -22.04
N ASP A 98 -8.29 -19.68 -22.77
CA ASP A 98 -8.91 -19.65 -24.09
C ASP A 98 -10.26 -18.91 -24.00
N GLN A 99 -10.63 -18.13 -25.01
CA GLN A 99 -11.83 -17.29 -24.98
C GLN A 99 -13.10 -18.12 -24.71
N LYS A 100 -13.15 -19.37 -25.16
CA LYS A 100 -14.26 -20.29 -24.92
C LYS A 100 -14.32 -20.84 -23.50
N SER A 101 -13.21 -20.78 -22.76
CA SER A 101 -13.08 -21.26 -21.38
C SER A 101 -13.10 -20.13 -20.36
N LYS A 102 -13.28 -18.88 -20.79
CA LYS A 102 -13.40 -17.75 -19.87
C LYS A 102 -14.77 -17.75 -19.20
N LEU A 103 -14.76 -17.64 -17.87
CA LEU A 103 -15.94 -17.38 -17.06
C LEU A 103 -16.41 -15.95 -17.34
N GLN A 104 -17.60 -15.80 -17.91
CA GLN A 104 -18.11 -14.50 -18.37
C GLN A 104 -19.18 -13.89 -17.47
N THR A 105 -19.80 -14.71 -16.60
CA THR A 105 -20.84 -14.25 -15.66
C THR A 105 -20.31 -14.31 -14.23
N THR A 106 -20.86 -13.46 -13.37
CA THR A 106 -20.55 -13.47 -11.93
C THR A 106 -20.90 -14.82 -11.31
N ASP A 107 -22.01 -15.41 -11.73
CA ASP A 107 -22.50 -16.68 -11.19
C ASP A 107 -21.54 -17.82 -11.54
N ALA A 108 -21.04 -17.86 -12.78
CA ALA A 108 -20.03 -18.85 -13.19
C ALA A 108 -18.68 -18.67 -12.46
N ILE A 109 -18.37 -17.47 -11.99
CA ILE A 109 -17.19 -17.22 -11.15
C ILE A 109 -17.46 -17.70 -9.72
N ASP A 110 -18.62 -17.38 -9.16
CA ASP A 110 -19.01 -17.77 -7.80
C ASP A 110 -19.15 -19.30 -7.66
N ASP A 111 -19.58 -20.00 -8.70
CA ASP A 111 -19.65 -21.47 -8.75
C ASP A 111 -18.27 -22.14 -8.65
N ILE A 112 -17.20 -21.46 -9.08
CA ILE A 112 -15.84 -22.01 -9.15
C ILE A 112 -14.95 -21.45 -8.04
N ILE A 113 -15.22 -20.22 -7.59
CA ILE A 113 -14.43 -19.51 -6.59
C ILE A 113 -15.34 -19.19 -5.39
N SER A 114 -15.47 -20.16 -4.50
CA SER A 114 -16.12 -19.97 -3.19
C SER A 114 -15.13 -20.13 -2.04
N ALA A 115 -15.42 -19.48 -0.92
CA ALA A 115 -14.67 -19.62 0.32
C ALA A 115 -15.61 -20.22 1.36
N GLU A 116 -15.77 -21.54 1.31
CA GLU A 116 -16.67 -22.28 2.20
C GLU A 116 -15.88 -23.09 3.22
N ILE A 117 -16.47 -23.26 4.40
CA ILE A 117 -15.98 -24.24 5.36
C ILE A 117 -16.44 -25.61 4.83
N PRO A 118 -15.53 -26.56 4.57
CA PRO A 118 -15.89 -27.88 4.06
C PRO A 118 -16.93 -28.56 4.95
N ASP A 119 -17.75 -29.44 4.40
CA ASP A 119 -18.70 -30.20 5.20
C ASP A 119 -17.94 -31.28 6.00
N LYS A 120 -17.98 -31.20 7.34
CA LYS A 120 -17.30 -32.14 8.25
C LYS A 120 -17.69 -33.61 8.00
N SER A 121 -18.89 -33.86 7.50
CA SER A 121 -19.37 -35.22 7.22
C SER A 121 -18.92 -35.74 5.84
N LYS A 122 -18.76 -34.85 4.85
CA LYS A 122 -18.41 -35.23 3.47
C LYS A 122 -16.90 -35.18 3.20
N ASP A 123 -16.19 -34.23 3.79
CA ASP A 123 -14.76 -34.05 3.63
C ASP A 123 -14.10 -33.70 4.99
N PRO A 124 -13.99 -34.68 5.90
CA PRO A 124 -13.47 -34.47 7.25
C PRO A 124 -12.01 -34.00 7.26
N GLU A 125 -11.19 -34.49 6.32
CA GLU A 125 -9.78 -34.11 6.24
C GLU A 125 -9.61 -32.66 5.80
N LEU A 126 -10.31 -32.21 4.76
CA LEU A 126 -10.27 -30.82 4.34
C LEU A 126 -10.88 -29.89 5.39
N TYR A 127 -11.96 -30.34 6.05
CA TYR A 127 -12.57 -29.60 7.16
C TYR A 127 -11.57 -29.35 8.29
N ASP A 128 -10.85 -30.38 8.74
CA ASP A 128 -9.88 -30.25 9.82
C ASP A 128 -8.70 -29.35 9.40
N VAL A 129 -8.22 -29.46 8.15
CA VAL A 129 -7.17 -28.56 7.64
C VAL A 129 -7.63 -27.11 7.60
N VAL A 130 -8.83 -26.81 7.08
CA VAL A 130 -9.37 -25.45 7.02
C VAL A 130 -9.63 -24.92 8.44
N LYS A 131 -10.19 -25.75 9.32
CA LYS A 131 -10.44 -25.41 10.71
C LYS A 131 -9.15 -25.05 11.46
N ASP A 132 -8.08 -25.83 11.28
CA ASP A 132 -6.83 -25.64 12.02
C ASP A 132 -5.96 -24.52 11.42
N MET A 133 -6.03 -24.29 10.11
CA MET A 133 -5.11 -23.39 9.40
C MET A 133 -5.74 -22.06 8.95
N MET A 134 -7.05 -22.02 8.69
CA MET A 134 -7.76 -20.85 8.15
C MET A 134 -8.73 -20.21 9.14
N ILE A 135 -9.22 -20.97 10.12
CA ILE A 135 -10.18 -20.49 11.12
C ILE A 135 -9.44 -20.20 12.42
N HIS A 136 -9.69 -19.02 12.98
CA HIS A 136 -9.18 -18.70 14.30
C HIS A 136 -10.00 -19.48 15.34
N GLY A 137 -9.39 -20.44 16.03
CA GLY A 137 -10.02 -21.15 17.15
C GLY A 137 -10.45 -20.22 18.30
N PRO A 138 -11.24 -20.68 19.27
CA PRO A 138 -11.58 -19.87 20.45
C PRO A 138 -10.30 -19.38 21.14
N CYS A 139 -10.30 -18.14 21.63
CA CYS A 139 -9.19 -17.50 22.36
C CYS A 139 -9.68 -16.57 23.46
N GLY A 140 -8.79 -15.90 24.16
CA GLY A 140 -9.16 -15.13 25.36
C GLY A 140 -9.40 -16.07 26.53
N HIS A 141 -10.47 -15.83 27.29
CA HIS A 141 -10.85 -16.67 28.44
C HIS A 141 -11.16 -18.13 28.03
N ALA A 142 -11.65 -18.35 26.80
CA ALA A 142 -11.98 -19.68 26.31
C ALA A 142 -10.76 -20.54 25.95
N ASN A 143 -9.62 -19.92 25.62
CA ASN A 143 -8.34 -20.62 25.43
C ASN A 143 -7.16 -19.64 25.61
N PRO A 144 -6.66 -19.51 26.85
CA PRO A 144 -5.58 -18.59 27.20
C PRO A 144 -4.24 -18.92 26.53
N ASN A 145 -4.06 -20.16 26.08
CA ASN A 145 -2.83 -20.66 25.46
C ASN A 145 -2.79 -20.48 23.93
N SER A 146 -3.79 -19.82 23.35
CA SER A 146 -3.82 -19.59 21.90
C SER A 146 -2.61 -18.76 21.46
N PRO A 147 -2.01 -19.00 20.28
CA PRO A 147 -0.84 -18.26 19.79
C PRO A 147 -1.04 -16.73 19.65
N CYS A 148 -2.29 -16.28 19.68
CA CYS A 148 -2.67 -14.88 19.68
C CYS A 148 -2.72 -14.25 21.08
N MET A 149 -2.47 -15.00 22.16
CA MET A 149 -2.50 -14.54 23.55
C MET A 149 -1.06 -14.30 24.06
N SER A 150 -0.83 -13.21 24.76
CA SER A 150 0.38 -12.93 25.54
C SER A 150 -0.01 -12.21 26.82
N ASN A 151 0.42 -12.74 27.97
CA ASN A 151 0.15 -12.18 29.30
C ASN A 151 -1.34 -11.82 29.51
N GLU A 152 -2.25 -12.73 29.20
CA GLU A 152 -3.72 -12.56 29.31
C GLU A 152 -4.36 -11.55 28.34
N TYR A 153 -3.59 -10.93 27.44
CA TYR A 153 -4.09 -10.02 26.39
C TYR A 153 -3.88 -10.60 24.98
N VAL A 154 -4.76 -10.23 24.04
CA VAL A 154 -4.64 -10.65 22.64
C VAL A 154 -3.59 -9.80 21.91
N LEU A 155 -2.49 -10.42 21.45
CA LEU A 155 -1.35 -9.83 20.73
C LEU A 155 -1.71 -9.15 19.40
N ARG A 156 -2.83 -9.53 18.78
CA ARG A 156 -3.31 -8.96 17.51
C ARG A 156 -4.83 -8.84 17.55
N THR A 157 -5.35 -7.63 17.62
CA THR A 157 -6.73 -7.36 17.18
C THR A 157 -6.81 -7.61 15.67
N SER A 158 -7.37 -8.75 15.28
CA SER A 158 -7.99 -8.90 13.97
C SER A 158 -9.09 -7.81 13.83
N PRO A 159 -9.44 -7.32 12.63
CA PRO A 159 -10.50 -6.31 12.44
C PRO A 159 -11.92 -6.86 12.70
N ARG A 160 -12.13 -7.59 13.81
CA ARG A 160 -13.41 -8.14 14.24
C ARG A 160 -13.65 -7.95 15.74
N ALA A 161 -13.36 -6.76 16.26
CA ALA A 161 -13.88 -6.32 17.55
C ALA A 161 -15.35 -5.88 17.44
N THR A 162 -16.21 -6.73 16.87
CA THR A 162 -17.67 -6.58 16.88
C THR A 162 -18.31 -7.95 17.12
N LEU A 163 -17.91 -8.61 18.20
CA LEU A 163 -18.40 -9.95 18.55
C LEU A 163 -18.68 -10.07 20.06
N LYS A 164 -19.32 -9.04 20.64
CA LYS A 164 -20.03 -9.14 21.93
C LYS A 164 -21.54 -9.39 21.77
N ARG A 165 -22.02 -9.68 20.55
CA ARG A 165 -23.47 -9.84 20.26
C ARG A 165 -23.90 -11.17 19.64
N LEU A 166 -23.02 -12.19 19.56
CA LEU A 166 -23.38 -13.52 18.99
C LEU A 166 -23.31 -14.68 19.99
N GLN A 167 -23.29 -14.42 21.30
CA GLN A 167 -23.38 -15.49 22.33
C GLN A 167 -24.83 -15.93 22.63
N SER A 168 -25.79 -15.75 21.71
CA SER A 168 -27.18 -16.16 21.95
C SER A 168 -27.89 -16.81 20.77
N ILE A 169 -27.16 -17.38 19.80
CA ILE A 169 -27.78 -18.15 18.71
C ILE A 169 -27.12 -19.53 18.64
N GLU A 170 -27.24 -20.28 19.73
CA GLU A 170 -27.28 -21.73 19.69
C GLU A 170 -28.69 -22.14 20.09
N LYS A 171 -29.55 -22.22 19.07
CA LYS A 171 -30.67 -23.16 18.92
C LYS A 171 -31.50 -22.73 17.72
N ASP A 172 -31.89 -23.73 16.94
CA ASP A 172 -32.84 -23.70 15.83
C ASP A 172 -32.28 -23.41 14.43
N SER A 173 -32.00 -24.53 13.77
CA SER A 173 -32.27 -24.89 12.39
C SER A 173 -33.01 -23.86 11.51
N HIS A 174 -32.47 -23.68 10.29
CA HIS A 174 -33.05 -23.01 9.10
C HIS A 174 -33.25 -21.49 9.19
N TYR A 175 -32.34 -20.70 8.61
CA TYR A 175 -32.68 -19.57 7.72
C TYR A 175 -31.46 -19.06 6.94
N ILE A 176 -31.73 -18.68 5.69
CA ILE A 176 -30.88 -18.05 4.68
C ILE A 176 -30.72 -16.55 5.00
N GLY A 177 -29.56 -15.97 4.64
CA GLY A 177 -29.48 -14.56 4.22
C GLY A 177 -28.88 -13.53 5.18
N ASP A 178 -27.90 -12.80 4.65
CA ASP A 178 -27.67 -11.36 4.88
C ASP A 178 -27.43 -10.85 6.31
N ALA A 179 -26.19 -11.00 6.79
CA ALA A 179 -25.60 -10.05 7.75
C ALA A 179 -24.07 -10.15 7.76
N ILE A 180 -23.38 -9.52 6.79
CA ILE A 180 -21.93 -9.29 6.86
C ILE A 180 -21.64 -7.78 6.80
N SER A 181 -21.15 -7.29 7.93
CA SER A 181 -20.57 -5.96 8.23
C SER A 181 -19.52 -5.49 7.18
N PRO A 182 -19.26 -4.17 7.03
CA PRO A 182 -18.87 -3.47 5.78
C PRO A 182 -17.47 -3.73 5.21
N MET A 183 -16.75 -4.76 5.64
CA MET A 183 -15.37 -5.01 5.19
C MET A 183 -15.25 -6.08 4.09
N CYS A 184 -16.38 -6.64 3.64
CA CYS A 184 -16.43 -7.64 2.56
C CYS A 184 -17.00 -7.14 1.23
N LEU A 185 -17.36 -5.86 1.10
CA LEU A 185 -17.66 -5.23 -0.20
C LEU A 185 -16.37 -4.71 -0.85
N TRP A 186 -15.54 -5.65 -1.30
CA TRP A 186 -14.74 -5.49 -2.53
C TRP A 186 -15.26 -6.47 -3.61
N ARG A 187 -16.49 -6.98 -3.45
CA ARG A 187 -17.22 -7.69 -4.49
C ARG A 187 -17.92 -6.66 -5.38
N ARG A 188 -17.79 -6.87 -6.69
CA ARG A 188 -18.30 -6.08 -7.82
C ARG A 188 -17.58 -4.76 -8.12
N THR A 189 -16.38 -4.88 -8.69
CA THR A 189 -15.95 -4.01 -9.82
C THR A 189 -14.81 -4.70 -10.58
N VAL A 190 -15.07 -5.77 -11.32
CA VAL A 190 -14.12 -6.22 -12.36
C VAL A 190 -14.87 -6.92 -13.50
N LEU A 191 -15.45 -6.15 -14.41
CA LEU A 191 -15.66 -6.62 -15.78
C LEU A 191 -14.68 -5.93 -16.72
N ASN A 192 -13.96 -6.75 -17.48
CA ASN A 192 -13.02 -6.43 -18.57
C ASN A 192 -11.63 -5.86 -18.24
N ALA A 193 -11.09 -6.16 -17.06
CA ALA A 193 -9.64 -6.19 -16.86
C ALA A 193 -9.24 -7.56 -16.32
N THR A 194 -8.14 -8.13 -16.81
CA THR A 194 -7.51 -9.36 -16.31
C THR A 194 -7.65 -9.46 -14.79
N THR A 195 -8.53 -10.35 -14.32
CA THR A 195 -8.76 -10.59 -12.90
C THR A 195 -7.55 -11.30 -12.33
N ASP A 196 -6.67 -10.54 -11.65
CA ASP A 196 -5.64 -11.09 -10.78
C ASP A 196 -6.34 -11.54 -9.47
N THR A 197 -7.02 -12.69 -9.50
CA THR A 197 -7.61 -13.32 -8.30
C THR A 197 -6.60 -14.29 -7.68
N TYR A 198 -6.07 -13.93 -6.52
CA TYR A 198 -5.09 -14.71 -5.76
C TYR A 198 -5.77 -15.95 -5.14
N LEU A 199 -5.59 -17.11 -5.77
CA LEU A 199 -6.28 -18.36 -5.36
C LEU A 199 -5.72 -19.00 -4.06
N PHE A 200 -4.54 -18.59 -3.58
CA PHE A 200 -3.97 -19.16 -2.34
C PHE A 200 -3.33 -18.09 -1.47
N LYS A 201 -4.01 -17.74 -0.40
CA LYS A 201 -3.42 -17.06 0.76
C LYS A 201 -3.60 -18.02 1.94
N TYR A 202 -2.49 -18.36 2.59
CA TYR A 202 -2.40 -19.12 3.86
C TYR A 202 -2.45 -20.65 3.76
N ILE A 203 -1.30 -21.28 3.53
CA ILE A 203 -1.07 -22.64 4.01
C ILE A 203 0.12 -22.53 4.98
N ASN A 204 -0.19 -22.68 6.27
CA ASN A 204 0.70 -22.65 7.44
C ASN A 204 1.21 -21.26 7.90
N LYS A 205 0.80 -20.88 9.12
CA LYS A 205 1.21 -19.64 9.81
C LYS A 205 2.07 -20.04 11.01
N GLY A 206 3.39 -19.95 10.88
CA GLY A 206 4.36 -20.22 11.97
C GLY A 206 4.65 -18.99 12.84
N ALA A 207 5.28 -19.23 14.00
CA ALA A 207 5.65 -18.21 14.99
C ALA A 207 6.96 -17.45 14.63
N ASP A 208 7.00 -16.17 14.99
CA ASP A 208 8.07 -15.21 14.66
C ASP A 208 9.30 -15.36 15.60
N ARG A 209 10.53 -15.36 15.05
CA ARG A 209 11.79 -15.17 15.82
C ARG A 209 12.75 -14.22 15.08
N VAL A 210 13.45 -13.37 15.84
CA VAL A 210 14.37 -12.31 15.40
C VAL A 210 15.83 -12.65 15.75
N SER A 211 16.78 -12.23 14.91
CA SER A 211 18.23 -12.21 15.21
C SER A 211 18.81 -10.80 15.05
N VAL A 212 19.68 -10.40 16.00
CA VAL A 212 20.29 -9.07 16.16
C VAL A 212 21.79 -9.13 15.85
N VAL A 213 22.37 -8.03 15.35
CA VAL A 213 23.83 -7.80 15.34
C VAL A 213 24.16 -6.52 16.11
N VAL A 214 25.19 -6.58 16.95
CA VAL A 214 25.76 -5.46 17.73
C VAL A 214 27.11 -5.09 17.12
N GLU A 215 27.38 -3.80 16.93
CA GLU A 215 28.70 -3.30 16.53
C GLU A 215 29.32 -2.39 17.60
N SER A 216 30.66 -2.44 17.69
CA SER A 216 31.45 -1.83 18.75
C SER A 216 31.82 -0.36 18.43
N ALA A 217 32.02 0.42 19.49
CA ALA A 217 32.26 1.87 19.42
C ALA A 217 33.54 2.30 18.69
N GLU A 218 34.40 1.38 18.25
CA GLU A 218 35.69 1.71 17.64
C GLU A 218 35.62 2.12 16.16
N GLU A 219 34.62 1.65 15.40
CA GLU A 219 34.49 1.98 13.97
C GLU A 219 33.85 3.35 13.71
N ALA A 220 33.10 3.90 14.67
CA ALA A 220 32.58 5.27 14.61
C ALA A 220 33.69 6.34 14.68
N ARG A 221 34.83 6.02 15.31
CA ARG A 221 35.95 6.97 15.51
C ARG A 221 36.93 7.07 14.34
N ARG A 222 36.99 6.07 13.44
CA ARG A 222 37.92 6.09 12.29
C ARG A 222 37.44 6.96 11.12
N LYS A 223 36.15 7.29 11.03
CA LYS A 223 35.59 8.07 9.91
C LYS A 223 35.80 9.59 10.00
N THR A 224 36.38 10.12 11.07
CA THR A 224 36.64 11.57 11.24
C THR A 224 38.10 11.99 11.01
N LYS A 225 39.01 11.08 10.65
CA LYS A 225 40.44 11.40 10.45
C LYS A 225 41.09 10.65 9.28
N SER A 226 40.76 11.00 8.03
CA SER A 226 41.76 10.96 6.94
C SER A 226 41.26 11.67 5.68
N GLY A 227 41.47 12.99 5.65
CA GLY A 227 41.65 13.70 4.39
C GLY A 227 43.09 14.20 4.32
N HIS A 228 43.95 13.56 3.52
CA HIS A 228 45.01 14.22 2.74
C HIS A 228 45.85 13.25 1.88
N LYS A 229 45.92 13.58 0.58
CA LYS A 229 47.06 13.64 -0.37
C LYS A 229 48.01 12.45 -0.64
N ASP A 230 47.98 12.07 -1.93
CA ASP A 230 49.07 12.09 -2.94
C ASP A 230 50.11 10.93 -3.11
N VAL A 231 50.30 10.58 -4.41
CA VAL A 231 51.54 10.22 -5.16
C VAL A 231 51.88 8.74 -5.52
N SER A 232 51.82 8.51 -6.86
CA SER A 232 52.68 7.76 -7.82
C SER A 232 52.89 6.23 -7.88
N GLY A 233 52.78 5.74 -9.13
CA GLY A 233 53.74 4.83 -9.83
C GLY A 233 53.43 3.33 -9.83
N ASP A 234 53.76 2.49 -10.81
CA ASP A 234 53.95 2.54 -12.28
C ASP A 234 54.13 1.07 -12.77
N ALA A 235 54.10 0.83 -14.09
CA ALA A 235 54.62 -0.35 -14.85
C ALA A 235 53.91 -1.74 -14.76
N ASN A 236 53.23 -2.20 -15.83
CA ASN A 236 53.68 -3.06 -16.98
C ASN A 236 53.70 -4.58 -16.63
N SER A 237 53.13 -5.55 -17.39
CA SER A 237 53.25 -5.82 -18.83
C SER A 237 52.25 -6.88 -19.38
N ARG A 238 51.76 -6.65 -20.62
CA ARG A 238 51.60 -7.53 -21.84
C ARG A 238 51.48 -9.07 -21.66
N SER A 239 50.67 -9.85 -22.40
CA SER A 239 50.27 -9.82 -23.83
C SER A 239 49.09 -10.77 -24.17
N ASN A 240 48.21 -10.30 -25.08
CA ASN A 240 47.41 -10.91 -26.17
C ASN A 240 47.38 -12.45 -26.33
N ASP A 241 46.23 -13.09 -26.63
CA ASP A 241 45.61 -13.07 -27.99
C ASP A 241 44.09 -13.38 -28.03
N GLU A 242 43.47 -13.05 -29.17
CA GLU A 242 42.10 -12.66 -29.46
C GLU A 242 41.05 -13.79 -29.68
N GLY A 243 39.75 -13.45 -29.50
CA GLY A 243 38.61 -14.33 -29.78
C GLY A 243 37.21 -13.75 -29.51
N VAL A 244 36.83 -12.70 -30.24
CA VAL A 244 35.48 -12.18 -30.60
C VAL A 244 34.24 -12.66 -29.78
N SER A 245 33.67 -11.78 -28.95
CA SER A 245 32.22 -11.47 -28.91
C SER A 245 31.95 -10.15 -28.14
N ALA A 246 31.23 -9.22 -28.77
CA ALA A 246 31.06 -7.84 -28.30
C ALA A 246 30.08 -7.75 -27.11
N GLU A 247 30.64 -7.56 -25.91
CA GLU A 247 29.93 -7.38 -24.65
C GLU A 247 29.56 -5.93 -24.32
N LYS A 248 28.47 -5.83 -23.56
CA LYS A 248 27.96 -4.66 -22.83
C LYS A 248 29.06 -3.99 -22.01
N LYS A 249 29.53 -2.80 -22.41
CA LYS A 249 30.20 -1.86 -21.50
C LYS A 249 29.15 -1.11 -20.66
N ALA A 250 28.73 -1.74 -19.57
CA ALA A 250 28.35 -1.00 -18.37
C ALA A 250 29.64 -0.80 -17.56
N SER A 251 29.87 0.42 -17.08
CA SER A 251 30.89 0.71 -16.10
C SER A 251 30.75 -0.25 -14.92
N LYS A 252 31.78 -1.07 -14.67
CA LYS A 252 31.97 -1.70 -13.35
C LYS A 252 32.22 -0.57 -12.36
N GLU A 253 31.16 -0.01 -11.81
CA GLU A 253 31.25 0.57 -10.48
C GLU A 253 31.70 -0.55 -9.55
N ASN A 254 32.70 -0.27 -8.71
CA ASN A 254 33.14 -1.14 -7.64
C ASN A 254 31.92 -1.57 -6.84
N ARG A 255 31.48 -2.82 -7.03
CA ARG A 255 30.46 -3.44 -6.21
C ARG A 255 31.03 -3.45 -4.78
N ASN A 256 30.50 -2.56 -3.95
CA ASN A 256 30.96 -2.44 -2.58
C ASN A 256 30.27 -3.55 -1.79
N GLU A 257 30.86 -4.75 -1.81
CA GLU A 257 30.34 -5.92 -1.11
C GLU A 257 30.14 -5.66 0.38
N ILE A 258 30.95 -4.77 0.98
CA ILE A 258 30.80 -4.34 2.36
C ILE A 258 29.54 -3.50 2.54
N LYS A 259 29.24 -2.57 1.62
CA LYS A 259 27.99 -1.79 1.65
C LYS A 259 26.75 -2.65 1.34
N ASP A 260 26.85 -3.58 0.39
CA ASP A 260 25.79 -4.57 0.11
C ASP A 260 25.56 -5.53 1.30
N TYR A 261 26.62 -5.83 2.07
CA TYR A 261 26.58 -6.59 3.32
C TYR A 261 25.94 -5.76 4.46
N PHE A 262 26.22 -4.46 4.55
CA PHE A 262 25.57 -3.55 5.50
C PHE A 262 24.12 -3.23 5.15
N ASP A 263 23.76 -3.18 3.86
CA ASP A 263 22.39 -2.94 3.38
C ASP A 263 21.48 -4.19 3.48
N CYS A 264 21.96 -5.27 4.12
CA CYS A 264 21.24 -6.46 4.61
C CYS A 264 19.85 -6.66 3.99
N ARG A 265 19.79 -7.09 2.72
CA ARG A 265 18.55 -7.67 2.19
C ARG A 265 18.28 -8.94 2.98
N TYR A 266 17.27 -8.91 3.84
CA TYR A 266 16.78 -10.11 4.52
C TYR A 266 16.43 -11.17 3.45
N ILE A 267 17.16 -12.29 3.46
CA ILE A 267 16.86 -13.48 2.67
C ILE A 267 16.36 -14.51 3.66
N SER A 268 15.12 -14.97 3.49
CA SER A 268 14.58 -16.00 4.38
C SER A 268 15.32 -17.32 4.20
N PRO A 269 15.35 -18.21 5.22
CA PRO A 269 15.96 -19.53 5.09
C PRO A 269 15.44 -20.32 3.88
N SER A 270 14.14 -20.25 3.58
CA SER A 270 13.57 -20.90 2.40
C SER A 270 13.98 -20.23 1.09
N GLU A 271 14.13 -18.89 1.03
CA GLU A 271 14.66 -18.22 -0.16
C GLU A 271 16.12 -18.61 -0.42
N ALA A 272 16.95 -18.66 0.63
CA ALA A 272 18.34 -19.07 0.53
C ALA A 272 18.46 -20.49 -0.03
N VAL A 273 17.72 -21.44 0.56
CA VAL A 273 17.66 -22.82 0.09
C VAL A 273 17.14 -22.92 -1.35
N TRP A 274 16.08 -22.19 -1.70
CA TRP A 274 15.50 -22.19 -3.05
C TRP A 274 16.55 -21.78 -4.11
N ARG A 275 17.33 -20.74 -3.79
CA ARG A 275 18.44 -20.26 -4.62
C ARG A 275 19.60 -21.25 -4.66
N THR A 276 19.96 -21.87 -3.54
CA THR A 276 21.00 -22.92 -3.48
C THR A 276 20.65 -24.11 -4.37
N PHE A 277 19.38 -24.53 -4.40
CA PHE A 277 18.92 -25.58 -5.29
C PHE A 277 18.74 -25.13 -6.75
N LYS A 278 19.03 -23.85 -7.06
CA LYS A 278 18.87 -23.25 -8.39
C LYS A 278 17.46 -23.40 -8.95
N TYR A 279 16.45 -23.33 -8.09
CA TYR A 279 15.06 -23.40 -8.53
C TYR A 279 14.64 -22.08 -9.18
N PRO A 280 13.87 -22.13 -10.29
CA PRO A 280 13.43 -20.92 -10.97
C PRO A 280 12.43 -20.15 -10.09
N ILE A 281 12.68 -18.84 -9.92
CA ILE A 281 11.78 -17.93 -9.20
C ILE A 281 10.62 -17.49 -10.09
N HIS A 282 10.88 -17.35 -11.39
CA HIS A 282 9.88 -16.98 -12.38
C HIS A 282 9.73 -18.08 -13.42
N HIS A 283 8.50 -18.33 -13.83
CA HIS A 283 8.18 -19.18 -14.96
C HIS A 283 7.25 -18.44 -15.91
N ARG A 284 7.50 -18.57 -17.21
CA ARG A 284 6.68 -18.00 -18.28
C ARG A 284 6.60 -19.01 -19.41
N SER A 285 5.39 -19.46 -19.76
CA SER A 285 5.20 -20.34 -20.91
C SER A 285 5.35 -19.60 -22.24
N VAL A 286 5.10 -18.28 -22.25
CA VAL A 286 5.17 -17.42 -23.45
C VAL A 286 5.81 -16.08 -23.16
N SER A 287 6.35 -15.46 -24.21
CA SER A 287 6.89 -14.10 -24.14
C SER A 287 5.76 -13.07 -23.99
N VAL A 288 5.98 -12.03 -23.17
CA VAL A 288 5.03 -10.92 -22.99
C VAL A 288 5.65 -9.64 -23.53
N GLU A 289 4.97 -9.00 -24.48
CA GLU A 289 5.37 -7.75 -25.10
C GLU A 289 4.66 -6.58 -24.41
N LYS A 290 5.45 -5.67 -23.81
CA LYS A 290 4.91 -4.49 -23.13
C LYS A 290 4.58 -3.40 -24.16
N LEU A 291 3.30 -3.17 -24.38
CA LEU A 291 2.78 -2.21 -25.36
C LEU A 291 2.69 -0.82 -24.75
N THR A 292 3.41 0.12 -25.37
CA THR A 292 3.34 1.55 -25.03
C THR A 292 2.22 2.22 -25.82
N PHE A 293 1.61 3.24 -25.23
CA PHE A 293 0.60 4.07 -25.86
C PHE A 293 0.70 5.49 -25.29
N HIS A 294 0.09 6.45 -25.98
CA HIS A 294 0.08 7.86 -25.61
C HIS A 294 -1.13 8.55 -26.22
N LEU A 295 -1.47 9.72 -25.69
CA LEU A 295 -2.44 10.61 -26.33
C LEU A 295 -1.83 11.26 -27.58
N GLU A 296 -2.68 11.79 -28.43
CA GLU A 296 -2.25 12.53 -29.62
C GLU A 296 -1.32 13.69 -29.23
N GLY A 297 -0.17 13.78 -29.89
CA GLY A 297 0.87 14.78 -29.58
C GLY A 297 1.60 14.63 -28.24
N LYS A 298 1.26 13.64 -27.40
CA LYS A 298 1.88 13.44 -26.07
C LYS A 298 2.82 12.24 -26.01
N GLN A 299 3.65 12.05 -27.03
CA GLN A 299 4.62 10.95 -27.09
C GLN A 299 5.63 11.01 -25.93
N LEU A 300 5.94 9.86 -25.32
CA LEU A 300 6.92 9.78 -24.24
C LEU A 300 8.34 9.98 -24.80
N VAL A 301 9.04 11.01 -24.33
CA VAL A 301 10.44 11.28 -24.68
C VAL A 301 11.33 11.01 -23.48
N ILE A 302 12.21 10.01 -23.61
CA ILE A 302 13.21 9.67 -22.58
C ILE A 302 14.57 10.25 -23.01
N PHE A 303 15.17 11.05 -22.14
CA PHE A 303 16.50 11.62 -22.32
C PHE A 303 17.33 11.43 -21.05
N LYS A 304 18.65 11.43 -21.21
CA LYS A 304 19.60 11.45 -20.09
C LYS A 304 19.93 12.90 -19.76
N GLY A 305 20.28 13.21 -18.51
CA GLY A 305 20.60 14.59 -18.10
C GLY A 305 21.75 15.26 -18.87
N ILE A 306 22.59 14.47 -19.54
CA ILE A 306 23.70 14.94 -20.41
C ILE A 306 23.28 15.19 -21.87
N ASP A 307 22.04 14.84 -22.25
CA ASP A 307 21.57 14.98 -23.63
C ASP A 307 21.16 16.44 -23.92
N LYS A 308 21.71 17.03 -24.99
CA LYS A 308 21.28 18.36 -25.47
C LYS A 308 19.82 18.31 -25.96
N MET A 309 19.00 19.27 -25.56
CA MET A 309 17.56 19.32 -25.87
C MET A 309 17.25 19.25 -27.37
N GLU A 310 18.02 19.95 -28.20
CA GLU A 310 17.91 19.93 -29.66
C GLU A 310 18.08 18.50 -30.24
N ARG A 311 19.03 17.73 -29.69
CA ARG A 311 19.28 16.34 -30.06
C ARG A 311 18.22 15.37 -29.53
N VAL A 312 17.45 15.77 -28.53
CA VAL A 312 16.36 14.97 -27.94
C VAL A 312 15.10 15.12 -28.79
N VAL A 313 14.74 16.35 -29.16
CA VAL A 313 13.55 16.66 -29.97
C VAL A 313 13.68 16.13 -31.40
N THR A 314 14.90 16.11 -31.96
CA THR A 314 15.18 15.57 -33.31
C THR A 314 15.30 14.04 -33.36
N ARG A 315 15.08 13.32 -32.25
CA ARG A 315 15.16 11.85 -32.26
C ARG A 315 14.01 11.28 -33.08
N LYS A 316 14.34 10.61 -34.18
CA LYS A 316 13.39 9.79 -34.97
C LYS A 316 12.55 8.82 -34.12
N LEU A 317 12.98 8.45 -32.90
CA LEU A 317 12.22 7.58 -31.98
C LEU A 317 10.84 8.15 -31.60
N ILE A 318 10.65 9.46 -31.73
CA ILE A 318 9.41 10.18 -31.40
C ILE A 318 8.35 9.97 -32.49
N GLU A 319 8.75 9.85 -33.75
CA GLU A 319 7.84 9.90 -34.91
C GLU A 319 7.03 8.61 -35.13
N LYS A 320 7.53 7.44 -34.70
CA LYS A 320 6.88 6.14 -34.94
C LYS A 320 6.95 5.26 -33.70
N THR A 321 6.06 5.53 -32.76
CA THR A 321 5.83 4.70 -31.56
C THR A 321 5.19 3.37 -31.95
N MET A 322 5.14 2.39 -31.03
CA MET A 322 4.51 1.08 -31.29
C MET A 322 3.04 1.21 -31.68
N MET A 323 2.32 2.17 -31.09
CA MET A 323 0.92 2.46 -31.38
C MET A 323 0.75 3.11 -32.75
N LEU A 324 1.56 4.11 -33.10
CA LEU A 324 1.53 4.72 -34.44
C LEU A 324 1.93 3.71 -35.52
N ALA A 325 2.90 2.83 -35.25
CA ALA A 325 3.26 1.75 -36.15
C ALA A 325 2.12 0.73 -36.33
N TRP A 326 1.23 0.56 -35.35
CA TRP A 326 0.02 -0.26 -35.48
C TRP A 326 -1.01 0.41 -36.40
N PHE A 327 -1.17 1.73 -36.33
CA PHE A 327 -2.01 2.47 -37.29
C PHE A 327 -1.50 2.32 -38.72
N GLU A 328 -0.20 2.46 -38.94
CA GLU A 328 0.41 2.23 -40.26
C GLU A 328 0.22 0.77 -40.72
N LEU A 329 0.40 -0.21 -39.83
CA LEU A 329 0.14 -1.61 -40.15
C LEU A 329 -1.32 -1.83 -40.58
N ASN A 330 -2.28 -1.17 -39.93
CA ASN A 330 -3.70 -1.28 -40.28
C ASN A 330 -4.02 -0.61 -41.62
N LYS A 331 -3.23 0.35 -42.10
CA LYS A 331 -3.38 0.89 -43.46
C LYS A 331 -3.00 -0.17 -44.50
N GLU A 332 -1.92 -0.91 -44.27
CA GLU A 332 -1.34 -1.85 -45.25
C GLU A 332 -1.91 -3.28 -45.17
N CYS A 333 -2.30 -3.77 -43.99
CA CYS A 333 -2.58 -5.19 -43.76
C CYS A 333 -4.02 -5.44 -43.31
N GLU A 334 -4.82 -6.09 -44.14
CA GLU A 334 -6.21 -6.45 -43.82
C GLU A 334 -6.32 -7.38 -42.62
N PHE A 335 -5.42 -8.36 -42.49
CA PHE A 335 -5.41 -9.24 -41.32
C PHE A 335 -5.19 -8.48 -40.02
N ALA A 336 -4.31 -7.47 -40.00
CA ALA A 336 -4.07 -6.65 -38.81
C ALA A 336 -5.32 -5.87 -38.40
N ARG A 337 -6.17 -5.47 -39.37
CA ARG A 337 -7.44 -4.79 -39.09
C ARG A 337 -8.43 -5.65 -38.30
N THR A 338 -8.28 -6.97 -38.32
CA THR A 338 -9.13 -7.89 -37.55
C THR A 338 -8.74 -8.00 -36.07
N LEU A 339 -7.60 -7.41 -35.68
CA LEU A 339 -6.99 -7.54 -34.35
C LEU A 339 -7.09 -6.24 -33.55
N THR A 340 -7.19 -6.37 -32.23
CA THR A 340 -7.00 -5.26 -31.30
C THR A 340 -5.52 -5.03 -31.03
N TYR A 341 -5.14 -3.87 -30.48
CA TYR A 341 -3.73 -3.54 -30.24
C TYR A 341 -3.02 -4.59 -29.36
N VAL A 342 -3.72 -5.11 -28.34
CA VAL A 342 -3.24 -6.16 -27.43
C VAL A 342 -2.96 -7.48 -28.15
N GLN A 343 -3.69 -7.77 -29.23
CA GLN A 343 -3.57 -9.01 -29.99
C GLN A 343 -2.48 -8.95 -31.06
N ILE A 344 -1.96 -7.76 -31.40
CA ILE A 344 -0.92 -7.61 -32.43
C ILE A 344 0.33 -8.46 -32.11
N PRO A 345 0.88 -8.46 -30.88
CA PRO A 345 2.04 -9.30 -30.54
C PRO A 345 1.84 -10.81 -30.74
N ASN A 346 0.58 -11.30 -30.75
CA ASN A 346 0.28 -12.70 -30.99
C ASN A 346 0.74 -13.13 -32.40
N TYR A 347 0.64 -12.22 -33.37
CA TYR A 347 0.89 -12.52 -34.78
C TYR A 347 2.00 -11.68 -35.42
N PHE A 348 2.42 -10.60 -34.78
CA PHE A 348 3.42 -9.68 -35.27
C PHE A 348 4.53 -9.46 -34.24
N THR A 349 5.71 -9.09 -34.72
CA THR A 349 6.86 -8.70 -33.90
C THR A 349 7.23 -7.26 -34.24
N TYR A 350 7.39 -6.43 -33.22
CA TYR A 350 7.83 -5.05 -33.40
C TYR A 350 9.35 -5.01 -33.64
N VAL A 351 9.76 -4.55 -34.81
CA VAL A 351 11.18 -4.43 -35.17
C VAL A 351 11.63 -3.01 -34.82
N LYS A 352 12.36 -2.86 -33.70
CA LYS A 352 12.76 -1.56 -33.15
C LYS A 352 13.63 -0.72 -34.10
N SER A 353 14.49 -1.35 -34.89
CA SER A 353 15.34 -0.66 -35.88
C SER A 353 14.53 -0.02 -36.99
N GLU A 354 13.49 -0.71 -37.46
CA GLU A 354 12.62 -0.27 -38.57
C GLU A 354 11.35 0.45 -38.10
N LYS A 355 11.04 0.38 -36.80
CA LYS A 355 9.84 0.94 -36.15
C LYS A 355 8.53 0.52 -36.82
N ARG A 356 8.45 -0.76 -37.17
CA ARG A 356 7.28 -1.36 -37.80
C ARG A 356 6.99 -2.74 -37.22
N TRP A 357 5.73 -3.13 -37.32
CA TRP A 357 5.30 -4.49 -37.05
C TRP A 357 5.54 -5.37 -38.27
N LYS A 358 6.18 -6.52 -38.08
CA LYS A 358 6.35 -7.55 -39.12
C LYS A 358 5.66 -8.83 -38.70
N ARG A 359 5.15 -9.59 -39.69
CA ARG A 359 4.52 -10.89 -39.44
C ARG A 359 5.50 -11.81 -38.72
N ARG A 360 5.05 -12.42 -37.63
CA ARG A 360 5.83 -13.36 -36.83
C ARG A 360 5.99 -14.68 -37.59
N LYS A 361 7.19 -15.24 -37.57
CA LYS A 361 7.50 -16.52 -38.24
C LYS A 361 7.36 -17.75 -37.34
N ARG A 362 7.52 -17.60 -36.01
CA ARG A 362 7.46 -18.69 -35.01
C ARG A 362 6.90 -18.20 -33.67
N GLY A 363 6.15 -19.08 -33.01
CA GLY A 363 5.55 -18.85 -31.68
C GLY A 363 4.53 -17.71 -31.67
N PHE A 364 4.12 -17.30 -30.47
CA PHE A 364 3.31 -16.10 -30.24
C PHE A 364 3.79 -15.36 -28.99
N SER A 365 3.35 -14.12 -28.84
CA SER A 365 3.63 -13.28 -27.66
C SER A 365 2.35 -12.60 -27.20
N ILE A 366 2.16 -12.50 -25.89
CA ILE A 366 1.00 -11.81 -25.33
C ILE A 366 1.32 -10.32 -25.19
N GLY A 367 0.50 -9.46 -25.78
CA GLY A 367 0.58 -8.02 -25.56
C GLY A 367 0.06 -7.63 -24.18
N ARG A 368 0.73 -6.70 -23.50
CA ARG A 368 0.23 -6.06 -22.26
C ARG A 368 0.40 -4.56 -22.36
N ILE A 369 -0.72 -3.83 -22.39
CA ILE A 369 -0.72 -2.36 -22.40
C ILE A 369 -0.32 -1.83 -21.02
N ASN A 370 0.47 -0.77 -21.01
CA ASN A 370 0.86 -0.08 -19.77
C ASN A 370 -0.34 0.37 -18.94
N TYR A 371 -0.15 0.40 -17.63
CA TYR A 371 -1.14 0.95 -16.71
C TYR A 371 -1.29 2.47 -16.94
N ALA A 372 -2.54 2.94 -16.97
CA ALA A 372 -2.89 4.35 -16.85
C ALA A 372 -3.89 4.50 -15.70
N PRO A 373 -3.64 5.39 -14.73
CA PRO A 373 -4.55 5.64 -13.63
C PRO A 373 -5.79 6.40 -14.09
N ARG A 374 -6.94 6.17 -13.43
CA ARG A 374 -8.21 6.88 -13.72
C ARG A 374 -8.09 8.40 -13.62
N LYS A 375 -7.21 8.90 -12.75
CA LYS A 375 -6.92 10.34 -12.60
C LYS A 375 -6.48 11.03 -13.89
N ILE A 376 -5.94 10.27 -14.87
CA ILE A 376 -5.61 10.77 -16.20
C ILE A 376 -6.69 10.25 -17.15
N GLU A 377 -7.88 10.86 -17.08
CA GLU A 377 -9.12 10.39 -17.70
C GLU A 377 -8.93 9.98 -19.18
N ASP A 378 -8.40 10.86 -20.02
CA ASP A 378 -8.18 10.58 -21.44
C ASP A 378 -7.33 9.33 -21.69
N ALA A 379 -6.22 9.17 -20.94
CA ALA A 379 -5.32 8.04 -21.12
C ALA A 379 -5.93 6.74 -20.61
N TYR A 380 -6.75 6.82 -19.56
CA TYR A 380 -7.50 5.68 -19.03
C TYR A 380 -8.54 5.19 -20.04
N TYR A 381 -9.38 6.08 -20.59
CA TYR A 381 -10.40 5.70 -21.57
C TYR A 381 -9.81 5.24 -22.90
N LEU A 382 -8.74 5.89 -23.38
CA LEU A 382 -7.99 5.41 -24.54
C LEU A 382 -7.48 3.97 -24.32
N ARG A 383 -6.92 3.67 -23.14
CA ARG A 383 -6.47 2.31 -22.81
C ARG A 383 -7.61 1.29 -22.89
N MET A 384 -8.82 1.63 -22.44
CA MET A 384 -9.98 0.75 -22.56
C MET A 384 -10.30 0.48 -24.04
N LEU A 385 -10.37 1.52 -24.87
CA LEU A 385 -10.64 1.40 -26.30
C LEU A 385 -9.59 0.55 -27.02
N LEU A 386 -8.31 0.64 -26.66
CA LEU A 386 -7.24 -0.18 -27.25
C LEU A 386 -7.40 -1.70 -27.02
N ASN A 387 -8.21 -2.11 -26.03
CA ASN A 387 -8.54 -3.52 -25.81
C ASN A 387 -9.69 -4.02 -26.69
N VAL A 388 -10.48 -3.12 -27.29
CA VAL A 388 -11.75 -3.45 -27.95
C VAL A 388 -11.76 -3.07 -29.42
N VAL A 389 -11.24 -1.88 -29.76
CA VAL A 389 -11.24 -1.36 -31.13
C VAL A 389 -10.27 -2.15 -32.00
N ARG A 390 -10.73 -2.54 -33.19
CA ARG A 390 -9.99 -3.32 -34.18
C ARG A 390 -9.72 -2.48 -35.41
N GLY A 391 -8.48 -2.56 -35.91
CA GLY A 391 -8.07 -1.92 -37.15
C GLY A 391 -8.12 -0.39 -37.28
N PRO A 392 -8.05 0.43 -36.21
CA PRO A 392 -8.04 1.89 -36.38
C PRO A 392 -6.75 2.35 -37.07
N ARG A 393 -6.87 3.34 -37.95
CA ARG A 393 -5.77 3.97 -38.70
C ARG A 393 -5.39 5.35 -38.17
N SER A 394 -6.15 5.88 -37.22
CA SER A 394 -5.94 7.18 -36.58
C SER A 394 -6.56 7.21 -35.17
N PHE A 395 -6.31 8.29 -34.42
CA PHE A 395 -6.98 8.54 -33.14
C PHE A 395 -8.48 8.80 -33.30
N GLU A 396 -8.91 9.43 -34.38
CA GLU A 396 -10.33 9.68 -34.68
C GLU A 396 -11.09 8.37 -34.94
N GLU A 397 -10.47 7.43 -35.66
CA GLU A 397 -11.07 6.11 -35.88
C GLU A 397 -11.21 5.30 -34.58
N ILE A 398 -10.33 5.53 -33.58
CA ILE A 398 -10.52 4.95 -32.23
C ILE A 398 -11.78 5.51 -31.57
N LYS A 399 -12.06 6.82 -31.74
CA LYS A 399 -13.25 7.47 -31.17
C LYS A 399 -14.53 7.17 -31.94
N THR A 400 -14.45 6.69 -33.17
CA THR A 400 -15.63 6.46 -34.03
C THR A 400 -16.34 5.15 -33.68
N TYR A 401 -17.65 5.16 -33.46
CA TYR A 401 -18.48 3.97 -33.23
C TYR A 401 -19.81 4.07 -33.98
N ASN A 402 -20.22 2.98 -34.65
CA ASN A 402 -21.44 2.94 -35.47
C ASN A 402 -21.57 4.12 -36.45
N GLY A 403 -20.45 4.55 -37.04
CA GLY A 403 -20.39 5.68 -37.99
C GLY A 403 -20.39 7.07 -37.36
N VAL A 404 -20.47 7.19 -36.03
CA VAL A 404 -20.45 8.47 -35.30
C VAL A 404 -19.07 8.71 -34.69
N LEU A 405 -18.47 9.87 -34.99
CA LEU A 405 -17.24 10.34 -34.35
C LEU A 405 -17.59 11.04 -33.03
N TYR A 406 -17.09 10.49 -31.92
CA TYR A 406 -17.28 11.08 -30.60
C TYR A 406 -16.15 12.08 -30.27
N PRO A 407 -16.45 13.17 -29.55
CA PRO A 407 -15.47 14.21 -29.23
C PRO A 407 -14.39 13.67 -28.27
N GLU A 408 -14.79 12.97 -27.20
CA GLU A 408 -13.88 12.43 -26.19
C GLU A 408 -13.78 10.89 -26.23
N PHE A 409 -12.69 10.35 -25.68
CA PHE A 409 -12.55 8.90 -25.51
C PHE A 409 -13.56 8.33 -24.51
N LYS A 410 -13.99 9.13 -23.53
CA LYS A 410 -15.02 8.76 -22.54
C LYS A 410 -16.34 8.45 -23.23
N ASP A 411 -16.81 9.35 -24.09
CA ASP A 411 -18.07 9.19 -24.82
C ASP A 411 -18.03 7.99 -25.75
N ALA A 412 -16.89 7.77 -26.41
CA ALA A 412 -16.66 6.60 -27.26
C ALA A 412 -16.71 5.27 -26.48
N CYS A 413 -16.27 5.26 -25.22
CA CYS A 413 -16.42 4.12 -24.31
C CYS A 413 -17.88 3.93 -23.86
N TYR A 414 -18.56 5.03 -23.51
CA TYR A 414 -19.97 5.02 -23.10
C TYR A 414 -20.88 4.46 -24.20
N ALA A 415 -20.75 4.97 -25.43
CA ALA A 415 -21.51 4.51 -26.58
C ALA A 415 -21.30 3.02 -26.92
N ARG A 416 -20.15 2.47 -26.54
CA ARG A 416 -19.81 1.04 -26.72
C ARG A 416 -20.31 0.14 -25.57
N GLY A 417 -20.93 0.71 -24.54
CA GLY A 417 -21.31 -0.02 -23.32
C GLY A 417 -20.11 -0.57 -22.54
N LEU A 418 -18.94 0.09 -22.64
CA LEU A 418 -17.72 -0.31 -21.91
C LEU A 418 -17.64 0.30 -20.51
N LEU A 419 -18.48 1.30 -20.25
CA LEU A 419 -18.63 1.91 -18.94
C LEU A 419 -19.86 1.26 -18.28
N GLU A 420 -19.68 0.72 -17.08
CA GLU A 420 -20.79 0.34 -16.21
C GLU A 420 -21.60 1.61 -15.90
N ASP A 421 -22.91 1.51 -15.69
CA ASP A 421 -23.66 2.64 -15.18
C ASP A 421 -23.39 2.81 -13.67
N ASP A 422 -23.69 3.99 -13.12
CA ASP A 422 -23.57 4.19 -11.69
C ASP A 422 -24.79 3.61 -10.92
N GLN A 423 -25.58 2.72 -11.56
CA GLN A 423 -26.83 2.19 -11.00
C GLN A 423 -26.57 1.36 -9.74
N GLU A 424 -25.49 0.58 -9.70
CA GLU A 424 -25.14 -0.18 -8.49
C GLU A 424 -24.86 0.75 -7.29
N TYR A 425 -24.26 1.92 -7.52
CA TYR A 425 -24.02 2.91 -6.47
C TYR A 425 -25.32 3.58 -6.01
N ILE A 426 -26.23 3.88 -6.95
CA ILE A 426 -27.57 4.39 -6.65
C ILE A 426 -28.35 3.36 -5.82
N ASP A 427 -28.34 2.10 -6.23
CA ASP A 427 -29.01 0.99 -5.54
C ASP A 427 -28.42 0.76 -4.15
N ASP A 428 -27.09 0.89 -3.97
CA ASP A 428 -26.45 0.77 -2.65
C ASP A 428 -26.82 1.93 -1.72
N ILE A 429 -26.84 3.17 -2.20
CA ILE A 429 -27.28 4.33 -1.41
C ILE A 429 -28.75 4.17 -1.01
N CYS A 430 -29.61 3.77 -1.96
CA CYS A 430 -31.02 3.51 -1.73
C CYS A 430 -31.23 2.37 -0.72
N ARG A 431 -30.51 1.25 -0.85
CA ARG A 431 -30.59 0.12 0.10
C ARG A 431 -30.13 0.52 1.50
N ARG A 432 -29.06 1.30 1.60
CA ARG A 432 -28.52 1.74 2.90
C ARG A 432 -29.37 2.79 3.57
N SER A 433 -30.17 3.58 2.84
CA SER A 433 -31.04 4.59 3.45
C SER A 433 -32.05 3.98 4.43
N PHE A 434 -32.42 2.71 4.26
CA PHE A 434 -33.27 1.97 5.20
C PHE A 434 -32.59 1.63 6.53
N THR A 435 -31.26 1.64 6.61
CA THR A 435 -30.50 1.17 7.80
C THR A 435 -29.50 2.20 8.34
N CYS A 436 -29.17 3.23 7.58
CA CYS A 436 -28.16 4.24 7.91
C CYS A 436 -28.80 5.65 7.93
N PRO A 437 -28.37 6.52 8.86
CA PRO A 437 -28.82 7.91 8.86
C PRO A 437 -28.26 8.69 7.65
N PRO A 438 -28.93 9.76 7.19
CA PRO A 438 -28.50 10.58 6.06
C PRO A 438 -27.08 11.12 6.17
N SER A 439 -26.63 11.45 7.39
CA SER A 439 -25.25 11.88 7.66
C SER A 439 -24.19 10.84 7.29
N GLN A 440 -24.47 9.55 7.47
CA GLN A 440 -23.59 8.46 7.04
C GLN A 440 -23.67 8.24 5.52
N LEU A 441 -24.85 8.40 4.92
CA LEU A 441 -25.01 8.31 3.46
C LEU A 441 -24.22 9.43 2.76
N ARG A 442 -24.20 10.65 3.29
CA ARG A 442 -23.33 11.74 2.78
C ARG A 442 -21.85 11.39 2.89
N GLN A 443 -21.41 10.76 3.97
CA GLN A 443 -20.02 10.29 4.10
C GLN A 443 -19.69 9.21 3.05
N LEU A 444 -20.59 8.25 2.84
CA LEU A 444 -20.44 7.22 1.82
C LEU A 444 -20.34 7.83 0.42
N PHE A 445 -21.22 8.77 0.09
CA PHE A 445 -21.20 9.49 -1.19
C PHE A 445 -19.88 10.25 -1.39
N VAL A 446 -19.36 10.90 -0.33
CA VAL A 446 -18.05 11.57 -0.38
C VAL A 446 -16.89 10.59 -0.57
N ILE A 447 -16.96 9.40 0.02
CA ILE A 447 -15.97 8.34 -0.24
C ILE A 447 -16.01 7.96 -1.72
N MET A 448 -17.20 7.71 -2.29
CA MET A 448 -17.37 7.37 -3.71
C MET A 448 -16.85 8.47 -4.65
N LEU A 449 -17.07 9.75 -4.30
CA LEU A 449 -16.53 10.90 -5.03
C LEU A 449 -15.01 10.96 -4.96
N THR A 450 -14.44 10.84 -3.76
CA THR A 450 -12.99 11.00 -3.54
C THR A 450 -12.16 9.80 -4.02
N SER A 451 -12.78 8.63 -4.18
CA SER A 451 -12.16 7.43 -4.75
C SER A 451 -12.17 7.37 -6.28
N ASP A 452 -12.76 8.36 -6.96
CA ASP A 452 -12.97 8.37 -8.42
C ASP A 452 -13.72 7.10 -8.91
N SER A 453 -14.68 6.63 -8.11
CA SER A 453 -15.47 5.43 -8.38
C SER A 453 -16.62 5.70 -9.35
N LEU A 454 -17.27 6.87 -9.21
CA LEU A 454 -18.44 7.27 -10.00
C LEU A 454 -18.05 7.78 -11.39
N ILE A 455 -18.81 7.39 -12.42
CA ILE A 455 -18.59 7.80 -13.81
C ILE A 455 -19.26 9.15 -14.12
N SER A 456 -20.46 9.33 -13.58
CA SER A 456 -21.30 10.54 -13.67
C SER A 456 -21.86 10.88 -12.28
N PRO A 457 -21.03 11.50 -11.41
CA PRO A 457 -21.42 11.79 -10.03
C PRO A 457 -22.71 12.60 -9.87
N ASP A 458 -22.99 13.47 -10.84
CA ASP A 458 -24.18 14.30 -10.93
C ASP A 458 -25.45 13.46 -11.12
N VAL A 459 -25.39 12.41 -11.93
CA VAL A 459 -26.53 11.48 -12.11
C VAL A 459 -26.86 10.78 -10.79
N VAL A 460 -25.83 10.29 -10.08
CA VAL A 460 -26.00 9.66 -8.77
C VAL A 460 -26.54 10.65 -7.74
N TRP A 461 -26.03 11.88 -7.74
CA TRP A 461 -26.53 12.95 -6.87
C TRP A 461 -28.02 13.21 -7.10
N TYR A 462 -28.44 13.41 -8.34
CA TYR A 462 -29.85 13.68 -8.66
C TYR A 462 -30.76 12.47 -8.43
N ALA A 463 -30.24 11.24 -8.46
CA ALA A 463 -30.99 10.04 -8.12
C ALA A 463 -31.14 9.84 -6.59
N CYS A 464 -30.21 10.33 -5.79
CA CYS A 464 -30.13 10.01 -4.36
C CYS A 464 -30.29 11.20 -3.39
N TRP A 465 -30.44 12.42 -3.87
CA TRP A 465 -30.43 13.63 -3.02
C TRP A 465 -31.48 13.60 -1.91
N GLU A 466 -32.64 12.98 -2.13
CA GLU A 466 -33.70 12.86 -1.12
C GLU A 466 -33.19 12.13 0.13
N PHE A 467 -32.59 10.95 -0.06
CA PHE A 467 -31.97 10.18 1.02
C PHE A 467 -30.80 10.93 1.68
N LEU A 468 -30.04 11.69 0.89
CA LEU A 468 -28.89 12.46 1.37
C LEU A 468 -29.28 13.74 2.11
N SER A 469 -30.52 14.21 2.00
CA SER A 469 -30.98 15.50 2.55
C SER A 469 -32.11 15.39 3.57
N ASP A 470 -32.58 14.17 3.84
CA ASP A 470 -33.74 13.89 4.70
C ASP A 470 -33.64 14.51 6.11
N ASP A 471 -32.44 14.64 6.68
CA ASP A 471 -32.20 15.25 7.99
C ASP A 471 -32.02 16.79 7.96
N MET A 472 -31.94 17.43 6.79
CA MET A 472 -31.57 18.86 6.66
C MET A 472 -32.58 19.80 7.32
N GLU A 473 -33.87 19.53 7.15
CA GLU A 473 -34.94 20.34 7.75
C GLU A 473 -34.91 20.26 9.29
N MET A 474 -34.69 19.06 9.82
CA MET A 474 -34.57 18.83 11.26
C MET A 474 -33.34 19.56 11.84
N ILE A 475 -32.19 19.46 11.17
CA ILE A 475 -30.96 20.14 11.58
C ILE A 475 -31.18 21.65 11.60
N ARG A 476 -31.77 22.24 10.55
CA ARG A 476 -32.03 23.68 10.48
C ARG A 476 -33.04 24.18 11.52
N ARG A 477 -34.09 23.40 11.81
CA ARG A 477 -35.03 23.71 12.90
C ARG A 477 -34.30 23.84 14.24
N ARG A 478 -33.38 22.92 14.51
CA ARG A 478 -32.56 22.90 15.73
C ARG A 478 -31.60 24.08 15.78
N ASP A 479 -30.81 24.26 14.72
CA ASP A 479 -29.75 25.29 14.67
C ASP A 479 -30.30 26.71 14.74
N LEU A 480 -31.45 26.96 14.11
CA LEU A 480 -32.10 28.28 14.11
C LEU A 480 -33.09 28.47 15.26
N ASN A 481 -33.29 27.43 16.09
CA ASN A 481 -34.30 27.37 17.15
C ASN A 481 -35.71 27.76 16.64
N ARG A 482 -36.08 27.25 15.45
CA ARG A 482 -37.34 27.54 14.76
C ARG A 482 -38.07 26.25 14.41
N PRO A 483 -38.90 25.70 15.32
CA PRO A 483 -39.56 24.40 15.11
C PRO A 483 -40.58 24.41 13.95
N ALA A 484 -41.13 25.57 13.60
CA ALA A 484 -42.09 25.72 12.50
C ALA A 484 -41.43 25.92 11.11
N LEU A 485 -40.10 25.88 11.01
CA LEU A 485 -39.40 26.04 9.73
C LEU A 485 -39.74 24.89 8.78
N THR A 486 -40.16 25.19 7.56
CA THR A 486 -40.30 24.23 6.47
C THR A 486 -39.33 24.62 5.36
N LEU A 487 -38.60 23.64 4.82
CA LEU A 487 -37.64 23.88 3.75
C LEU A 487 -38.21 23.39 2.42
N SER A 488 -37.96 24.12 1.34
CA SER A 488 -38.26 23.63 0.00
C SER A 488 -37.28 22.51 -0.39
N ASP A 489 -37.64 21.69 -1.37
CA ASP A 489 -36.75 20.66 -1.92
C ASP A 489 -35.48 21.26 -2.55
N GLU A 490 -35.56 22.49 -3.06
CA GLU A 490 -34.37 23.24 -3.49
C GLU A 490 -33.46 23.58 -2.31
N ASP A 491 -34.01 24.05 -1.20
CA ASP A 491 -33.23 24.38 0.00
C ASP A 491 -32.62 23.13 0.64
N LYS A 492 -33.36 22.02 0.70
CA LYS A 492 -32.86 20.73 1.21
C LYS A 492 -31.68 20.23 0.38
N ARG A 493 -31.79 20.28 -0.95
CA ARG A 493 -30.68 19.95 -1.87
C ARG A 493 -29.48 20.84 -1.67
N GLU A 494 -29.70 22.15 -1.59
CA GLU A 494 -28.62 23.13 -1.41
C GLU A 494 -27.88 22.91 -0.09
N TYR A 495 -28.60 22.72 1.02
CA TYR A 495 -27.95 22.45 2.31
C TYR A 495 -27.21 21.12 2.36
N ALA A 496 -27.78 20.06 1.78
CA ALA A 496 -27.08 18.78 1.68
C ALA A 496 -25.82 18.88 0.83
N LEU A 497 -25.87 19.65 -0.27
CA LEU A 497 -24.71 19.93 -1.13
C LEU A 497 -23.62 20.69 -0.36
N GLN A 498 -24.00 21.69 0.43
CA GLN A 498 -23.06 22.43 1.29
C GLN A 498 -22.39 21.52 2.33
N GLU A 499 -23.12 20.59 2.95
CA GLU A 499 -22.55 19.60 3.86
C GLU A 499 -21.60 18.62 3.15
N ILE A 500 -21.94 18.18 1.94
CA ILE A 500 -21.06 17.34 1.12
C ILE A 500 -19.77 18.09 0.78
N VAL A 501 -19.84 19.36 0.38
CA VAL A 501 -18.66 20.19 0.08
C VAL A 501 -17.76 20.31 1.32
N LYS A 502 -18.35 20.52 2.52
CA LYS A 502 -17.59 20.53 3.78
C LYS A 502 -16.89 19.20 4.04
N LEU A 503 -17.58 18.07 3.83
CA LEU A 503 -17.02 16.73 4.00
C LEU A 503 -15.89 16.43 2.99
N VAL A 504 -16.01 16.87 1.74
CA VAL A 504 -14.96 16.77 0.71
C VAL A 504 -13.72 17.56 1.12
N LYS A 505 -13.92 18.81 1.58
CA LYS A 505 -12.84 19.65 2.11
C LYS A 505 -12.16 19.00 3.33
N ARG A 506 -12.94 18.40 4.24
CA ARG A 506 -12.42 17.67 5.41
C ARG A 506 -11.51 16.50 5.02
N ASN A 507 -11.78 15.87 3.87
CA ASN A 507 -10.95 14.81 3.28
C ASN A 507 -9.75 15.33 2.44
N GLY A 508 -9.52 16.65 2.41
CA GLY A 508 -8.37 17.26 1.73
C GLY A 508 -8.51 17.32 0.21
N ALA A 509 -9.73 17.17 -0.32
CA ALA A 509 -10.03 17.32 -1.75
C ALA A 509 -10.68 18.68 -2.02
N ASP A 510 -10.41 19.24 -3.20
CA ASP A 510 -11.04 20.48 -3.67
C ASP A 510 -12.34 20.16 -4.44
N TRP A 511 -13.42 20.85 -4.10
CA TRP A 511 -14.73 20.68 -4.74
C TRP A 511 -14.70 21.11 -6.22
N THR A 512 -13.85 22.07 -6.59
CA THR A 512 -13.74 22.56 -7.98
C THR A 512 -13.34 21.46 -8.97
N ARG A 513 -12.79 20.34 -8.48
CA ARG A 513 -12.46 19.16 -9.26
C ARG A 513 -13.69 18.48 -9.87
N PHE A 514 -14.84 18.52 -9.21
CA PHE A 514 -16.05 17.81 -9.64
C PHE A 514 -16.88 18.70 -10.57
N LYS A 515 -16.42 18.88 -11.81
CA LYS A 515 -17.02 19.81 -12.78
C LYS A 515 -18.47 19.49 -13.15
N SER A 516 -18.86 18.22 -13.15
CA SER A 516 -20.25 17.83 -13.46
C SER A 516 -21.21 18.06 -12.30
N MET A 517 -20.69 18.16 -11.06
CA MET A 517 -21.52 18.36 -9.88
C MET A 517 -22.05 19.81 -9.78
N PRO A 518 -23.26 20.00 -9.23
CA PRO A 518 -23.79 21.34 -9.00
C PRO A 518 -22.88 22.13 -8.07
N GLN A 519 -22.75 23.43 -8.36
CA GLN A 519 -21.97 24.35 -7.54
C GLN A 519 -22.89 25.00 -6.50
N PRO A 520 -22.52 24.98 -5.21
CA PRO A 520 -23.37 25.50 -4.15
C PRO A 520 -23.55 27.02 -4.28
N ARG A 521 -24.77 27.51 -4.09
CA ARG A 521 -25.13 28.92 -4.20
C ARG A 521 -24.74 29.68 -2.94
N GLY A 522 -24.15 30.87 -3.11
CA GLY A 522 -23.98 31.81 -2.01
C GLY A 522 -23.02 31.34 -0.92
N VAL A 523 -22.10 30.41 -1.23
CA VAL A 523 -20.99 30.14 -0.32
C VAL A 523 -19.99 31.30 -0.41
N THR A 524 -20.34 32.42 0.22
CA THR A 524 -19.34 33.23 0.90
C THR A 524 -18.74 32.30 1.95
N TYR A 525 -17.74 31.51 1.55
CA TYR A 525 -16.67 31.21 2.49
C TYR A 525 -16.16 32.60 2.83
N SER A 526 -16.66 33.16 3.93
CA SER A 526 -15.91 34.17 4.64
C SER A 526 -14.50 33.57 4.71
N ALA A 527 -13.49 34.32 4.31
CA ALA A 527 -12.09 33.89 4.41
C ALA A 527 -11.67 33.59 5.88
N THR A 528 -12.62 33.56 6.81
CA THR A 528 -12.51 33.42 8.25
C THR A 528 -12.97 32.07 8.79
N ASP A 529 -13.72 31.23 8.06
CA ASP A 529 -14.20 29.94 8.60
C ASP A 529 -13.43 28.74 8.04
N ASN A 530 -12.17 28.62 8.45
CA ASN A 530 -11.38 27.42 8.22
C ASN A 530 -12.05 26.23 8.95
N VAL A 531 -12.76 25.39 8.20
CA VAL A 531 -13.51 24.22 8.73
C VAL A 531 -12.61 23.30 9.53
N LEU A 532 -11.33 23.18 9.17
CA LEU A 532 -10.39 22.36 9.92
C LEU A 532 -10.13 22.90 11.33
N ILE A 533 -10.09 24.24 11.48
CA ILE A 533 -9.98 24.91 12.79
C ILE A 533 -11.27 24.72 13.57
N PHE A 534 -12.42 24.86 12.93
CA PHE A 534 -13.73 24.66 13.56
C PHE A 534 -13.86 23.23 14.12
N ASP A 535 -13.52 22.22 13.31
CA ASP A 535 -13.55 20.80 13.71
C ASP A 535 -12.65 20.53 14.93
N GLU A 536 -11.45 21.12 14.99
CA GLU A 536 -10.55 20.93 16.14
C GLU A 536 -10.98 21.74 17.38
N LYS A 537 -11.87 22.73 17.22
CA LYS A 537 -12.47 23.50 18.32
C LYS A 537 -13.86 22.99 18.74
N SER A 538 -14.47 22.08 17.99
CA SER A 538 -15.84 21.61 18.25
C SER A 538 -15.94 20.54 19.35
N TYR A 539 -14.84 20.21 20.02
CA TYR A 539 -14.84 19.25 21.13
C TYR A 539 -15.58 19.83 22.34
N GLU A 540 -16.42 19.02 22.99
CA GLU A 540 -17.21 19.46 24.14
C GLU A 540 -16.31 19.73 25.36
N LYS A 541 -16.29 20.99 25.81
CA LYS A 541 -15.38 21.48 26.85
C LYS A 541 -15.54 20.75 28.18
N GLU A 542 -16.77 20.55 28.64
CA GLU A 542 -17.07 19.89 29.91
C GLU A 542 -16.72 18.40 29.87
N GLU A 543 -16.92 17.74 28.72
CA GLU A 543 -16.50 16.35 28.52
C GLU A 543 -14.97 16.23 28.58
N GLN A 544 -14.24 17.13 27.91
CA GLN A 544 -12.78 17.14 27.92
C GLN A 544 -12.20 17.42 29.31
N LYS A 545 -12.83 18.33 30.07
CA LYS A 545 -12.45 18.60 31.46
C LYS A 545 -12.68 17.38 32.36
N THR A 546 -13.84 16.74 32.24
CA THR A 546 -14.17 15.52 33.00
C THR A 546 -13.20 14.38 32.66
N ASN A 547 -12.90 14.19 31.38
CA ASN A 547 -11.94 13.20 30.92
C ASN A 547 -10.52 13.48 31.43
N HIS A 548 -10.09 14.75 31.41
CA HIS A 548 -8.82 15.19 31.97
C HIS A 548 -8.74 14.87 33.47
N ASP A 549 -9.70 15.33 34.27
CA ASP A 549 -9.63 15.22 35.74
C ASP A 549 -9.65 13.74 36.19
N ARG A 550 -10.46 12.91 35.52
CA ARG A 550 -10.49 11.45 35.75
C ARG A 550 -9.16 10.77 35.46
N ASP A 551 -8.52 11.14 34.36
CA ASP A 551 -7.32 10.44 33.89
C ASP A 551 -6.04 11.02 34.52
N PHE A 552 -6.01 12.31 34.86
CA PHE A 552 -4.91 12.97 35.56
C PHE A 552 -4.62 12.33 36.92
N ALA A 553 -5.66 11.91 37.66
CA ALA A 553 -5.52 11.23 38.94
C ALA A 553 -4.82 9.85 38.85
N LYS A 554 -4.72 9.27 37.65
CA LYS A 554 -4.12 7.95 37.41
C LYS A 554 -2.66 8.04 36.91
N LEU A 555 -2.13 9.24 36.71
CA LEU A 555 -0.76 9.43 36.23
C LEU A 555 0.26 8.92 37.26
N THR A 556 1.29 8.21 36.79
CA THR A 556 2.45 7.91 37.63
C THR A 556 3.27 9.18 37.88
N PRO A 557 4.12 9.22 38.93
CA PRO A 557 4.99 10.36 39.19
C PRO A 557 5.86 10.77 37.99
N GLU A 558 6.37 9.79 37.23
CA GLU A 558 7.17 10.02 36.03
C GLU A 558 6.32 10.63 34.90
N GLN A 559 5.14 10.08 34.64
CA GLN A 559 4.24 10.61 33.62
C GLN A 559 3.74 12.01 33.97
N LYS A 560 3.50 12.27 35.26
CA LYS A 560 3.11 13.60 35.76
C LYS A 560 4.20 14.65 35.53
N LYS A 561 5.47 14.29 35.76
CA LYS A 561 6.60 15.18 35.46
C LYS A 561 6.67 15.53 33.96
N VAL A 562 6.52 14.54 33.08
CA VAL A 562 6.48 14.77 31.63
C VAL A 562 5.29 15.65 31.23
N TYR A 563 4.12 15.40 31.81
CA TYR A 563 2.93 16.20 31.60
C TYR A 563 3.13 17.67 31.97
N GLU A 564 3.66 17.94 33.17
CA GLU A 564 3.90 19.30 33.68
C GLU A 564 4.91 20.07 32.82
N GLU A 565 5.96 19.40 32.34
CA GLU A 565 6.98 20.02 31.49
C GLU A 565 6.41 20.42 30.11
N ILE A 566 5.67 19.51 29.47
CA ILE A 566 5.07 19.76 28.15
C ILE A 566 4.00 20.85 28.25
N ILE A 567 3.05 20.73 29.19
CA ILE A 567 1.98 21.71 29.36
C ILE A 567 2.55 23.07 29.78
N GLY A 568 3.56 23.09 30.66
CA GLY A 568 4.26 24.31 31.02
C GLY A 568 4.86 25.03 29.81
N SER A 569 5.45 24.29 28.86
CA SER A 569 5.98 24.86 27.61
C SER A 569 4.89 25.42 26.69
N VAL A 570 3.77 24.68 26.54
CA VAL A 570 2.61 25.11 25.74
C VAL A 570 2.04 26.41 26.29
N LEU A 571 1.75 26.47 27.59
CA LEU A 571 1.14 27.64 28.23
C LEU A 571 2.05 28.86 28.24
N ALA A 572 3.36 28.64 28.41
CA ALA A 572 4.33 29.72 28.36
C ALA A 572 4.68 30.16 26.92
N ARG A 573 4.11 29.51 25.88
CA ARG A 573 4.39 29.74 24.45
C ARG A 573 5.89 29.77 24.14
N LYS A 574 6.68 28.96 24.86
CA LYS A 574 8.14 28.92 24.71
C LYS A 574 8.56 28.19 23.43
N GLY A 575 7.68 27.34 22.90
CA GLY A 575 8.03 26.35 21.90
C GLY A 575 8.86 25.22 22.51
N GLY A 576 9.13 24.18 21.76
CA GLY A 576 9.99 23.10 22.24
C GLY A 576 9.78 21.79 21.49
N VAL A 577 10.85 21.01 21.41
CA VAL A 577 10.82 19.68 20.81
C VAL A 577 11.08 18.66 21.92
N PHE A 578 10.08 17.86 22.22
CA PHE A 578 10.13 16.83 23.25
C PHE A 578 10.10 15.45 22.59
N PHE A 579 10.82 14.49 23.16
CA PHE A 579 10.74 13.09 22.78
C PHE A 579 10.42 12.26 24.02
N VAL A 580 9.23 11.65 24.05
CA VAL A 580 8.80 10.77 25.15
C VAL A 580 9.09 9.33 24.75
N TYR A 581 10.17 8.80 25.32
CA TYR A 581 10.57 7.42 25.15
C TYR A 581 9.86 6.51 26.17
N GLY A 582 9.36 5.36 25.72
CA GLY A 582 8.84 4.32 26.59
C GLY A 582 8.55 3.04 25.82
N PHE A 583 8.68 1.88 26.47
CA PHE A 583 8.40 0.60 25.84
C PHE A 583 6.92 0.45 25.42
N GLY A 584 6.62 -0.58 24.61
CA GLY A 584 5.24 -0.97 24.37
C GLY A 584 4.49 -1.22 25.69
N GLY A 585 3.28 -0.67 25.84
CA GLY A 585 2.46 -0.86 27.05
C GLY A 585 2.73 0.11 28.21
N THR A 586 3.68 1.03 28.12
CA THR A 586 4.01 1.98 29.22
C THR A 586 3.06 3.19 29.32
N GLY A 587 1.90 3.16 28.66
CA GLY A 587 0.90 4.22 28.74
C GLY A 587 1.21 5.51 27.96
N LYS A 588 2.07 5.48 26.92
CA LYS A 588 2.33 6.66 26.07
C LYS A 588 1.04 7.24 25.45
N THR A 589 0.21 6.38 24.86
CA THR A 589 -1.10 6.77 24.31
C THR A 589 -2.05 7.33 25.38
N PHE A 590 -1.96 6.81 26.61
CA PHE A 590 -2.70 7.35 27.74
C PHE A 590 -2.26 8.78 28.09
N LEU A 591 -0.95 9.05 28.07
CA LEU A 591 -0.39 10.39 28.22
C LEU A 591 -0.82 11.34 27.08
N TRP A 592 -0.84 10.87 25.83
CA TRP A 592 -1.33 11.65 24.67
C TRP A 592 -2.78 12.08 24.84
N ARG A 593 -3.63 11.20 25.37
CA ARG A 593 -5.03 11.51 25.65
C ARG A 593 -5.17 12.62 26.69
N ILE A 594 -4.41 12.55 27.79
CA ILE A 594 -4.48 13.55 28.86
C ILE A 594 -3.95 14.90 28.38
N LEU A 595 -2.81 14.95 27.68
CA LEU A 595 -2.27 16.17 27.09
C LEU A 595 -3.27 16.80 26.11
N SER A 596 -3.94 15.97 25.30
CA SER A 596 -4.97 16.45 24.37
C SER A 596 -6.16 17.07 25.10
N SER A 597 -6.70 16.37 26.10
CA SER A 597 -7.82 16.89 26.91
C SER A 597 -7.44 18.18 27.63
N ALA A 598 -6.21 18.27 28.15
CA ALA A 598 -5.70 19.44 28.86
C ALA A 598 -5.70 20.73 28.04
N ILE A 599 -5.37 20.61 26.76
CA ILE A 599 -5.32 21.73 25.82
C ILE A 599 -6.72 22.03 25.26
N ARG A 600 -7.49 20.98 24.94
CA ARG A 600 -8.83 21.12 24.37
C ARG A 600 -9.83 21.76 25.32
N TYR A 601 -9.82 21.45 26.63
CA TYR A 601 -10.73 22.14 27.57
C TYR A 601 -10.37 23.63 27.75
N ARG A 602 -9.18 24.05 27.33
CA ARG A 602 -8.74 25.46 27.29
C ARG A 602 -9.05 26.15 25.96
N GLU A 603 -9.79 25.49 25.07
CA GLU A 603 -10.18 25.99 23.75
C GLU A 603 -8.98 26.22 22.80
N GLU A 604 -7.86 25.56 23.07
CA GLU A 604 -6.67 25.54 22.23
C GLU A 604 -6.63 24.26 21.37
N ILE A 605 -5.91 24.32 20.25
CA ILE A 605 -5.87 23.24 19.26
C ILE A 605 -4.68 22.32 19.51
N VAL A 606 -4.95 21.02 19.54
CA VAL A 606 -3.93 19.95 19.58
C VAL A 606 -4.05 19.08 18.33
N LEU A 607 -2.95 18.91 17.59
CA LEU A 607 -2.91 18.05 16.43
C LEU A 607 -2.31 16.70 16.80
N ASN A 608 -3.19 15.70 16.90
CA ASN A 608 -2.80 14.31 17.11
C ASN A 608 -2.45 13.65 15.78
N VAL A 609 -1.22 13.17 15.69
CA VAL A 609 -0.64 12.60 14.49
C VAL A 609 0.05 11.29 14.83
N ALA A 610 0.02 10.32 13.91
CA ALA A 610 0.84 9.13 14.02
C ALA A 610 1.52 8.77 12.69
N SER A 611 2.58 7.98 12.76
CA SER A 611 3.29 7.53 11.55
C SER A 611 2.50 6.48 10.73
N SER A 612 1.62 5.70 11.39
CA SER A 612 0.78 4.67 10.77
C SER A 612 -0.71 5.00 10.90
N GLY A 613 -1.50 4.61 9.90
CA GLY A 613 -2.96 4.77 9.92
C GLY A 613 -3.62 4.07 11.11
N ILE A 614 -3.15 2.86 11.45
CA ILE A 614 -3.70 2.09 12.58
C ILE A 614 -3.42 2.81 13.91
N ALA A 615 -2.22 3.34 14.09
CA ALA A 615 -1.85 4.08 15.30
C ALA A 615 -2.65 5.39 15.44
N SER A 616 -2.91 6.08 14.32
CA SER A 616 -3.69 7.32 14.37
C SER A 616 -5.14 7.12 14.86
N LEU A 617 -5.73 5.95 14.65
CA LEU A 617 -7.09 5.64 15.12
C LEU A 617 -7.20 5.54 16.64
N LEU A 618 -6.08 5.34 17.34
CA LEU A 618 -6.04 5.27 18.81
C LEU A 618 -6.07 6.67 19.46
N LEU A 619 -5.85 7.72 18.67
CA LEU A 619 -5.85 9.11 19.13
C LEU A 619 -7.13 9.81 18.68
N GLN A 620 -7.79 10.55 19.59
CA GLN A 620 -9.00 11.28 19.25
C GLN A 620 -8.68 12.40 18.24
N GLY A 621 -9.29 12.35 17.06
CA GLY A 621 -8.99 13.25 15.94
C GLY A 621 -7.68 12.91 15.20
N GLY A 622 -7.10 11.74 15.48
CA GLY A 622 -5.82 11.34 14.93
C GLY A 622 -5.83 11.18 13.42
N ARG A 623 -4.74 11.62 12.77
CA ARG A 623 -4.46 11.39 11.34
C ARG A 623 -3.03 10.92 11.15
N THR A 624 -2.71 10.35 9.98
CA THR A 624 -1.32 10.06 9.66
C THR A 624 -0.52 11.34 9.41
N ALA A 625 0.78 11.34 9.70
CA ALA A 625 1.64 12.50 9.46
C ALA A 625 1.64 12.95 7.99
N HIS A 626 1.68 11.97 7.08
CA HIS A 626 1.56 12.22 5.64
C HIS A 626 0.26 12.94 5.28
N SER A 627 -0.88 12.49 5.82
CA SER A 627 -2.19 13.10 5.53
C SER A 627 -2.37 14.46 6.21
N ARG A 628 -1.94 14.60 7.48
CA ARG A 628 -2.12 15.84 8.25
C ARG A 628 -1.24 16.97 7.76
N PHE A 629 -0.03 16.68 7.32
CA PHE A 629 0.93 17.71 6.91
C PHE A 629 1.18 17.76 5.40
N GLY A 630 0.68 16.79 4.64
CA GLY A 630 0.97 16.69 3.21
C GLY A 630 2.45 16.34 2.94
N ILE A 631 3.05 15.47 3.75
CA ILE A 631 4.44 15.03 3.55
C ILE A 631 4.49 14.10 2.33
N PRO A 632 5.37 14.34 1.34
CA PRO A 632 5.56 13.43 0.21
C PRO A 632 6.04 12.03 0.64
N LEU A 633 5.65 10.98 -0.09
CA LEU A 633 5.99 9.59 0.27
C LEU A 633 7.49 9.26 0.19
N ASN A 634 8.24 9.97 -0.67
CA ASN A 634 9.68 9.80 -0.83
C ASN A 634 10.38 11.15 -0.63
N PRO A 635 10.50 11.63 0.62
CA PRO A 635 11.13 12.91 0.89
C PRO A 635 12.66 12.80 0.85
N ASP A 636 13.28 13.84 0.33
CA ASP A 636 14.73 14.04 0.26
C ASP A 636 15.18 15.26 1.10
N GLU A 637 16.47 15.58 1.00
CA GLU A 637 17.09 16.70 1.72
C GLU A 637 16.54 18.08 1.36
N PHE A 638 15.83 18.24 0.24
CA PHE A 638 15.27 19.51 -0.21
C PHE A 638 13.73 19.54 -0.18
N THR A 639 13.11 18.41 0.15
CA THR A 639 11.66 18.25 0.12
C THR A 639 10.98 19.14 1.17
N THR A 640 9.86 19.74 0.78
CA THR A 640 8.91 20.43 1.64
C THR A 640 7.56 19.72 1.59
N CYS A 641 6.70 20.01 2.58
CA CYS A 641 5.33 19.55 2.58
C CYS A 641 4.53 20.23 1.47
N VAL A 642 3.52 19.54 0.93
CA VAL A 642 2.62 20.06 -0.12
C VAL A 642 1.74 21.22 0.41
N MET A 643 1.67 21.39 1.72
CA MET A 643 0.94 22.45 2.40
C MET A 643 1.45 23.84 1.99
N SER A 644 0.60 24.62 1.32
CA SER A 644 0.94 25.96 0.84
C SER A 644 0.60 27.05 1.87
N LYS A 645 1.42 28.10 1.95
CA LYS A 645 1.17 29.26 2.83
C LYS A 645 -0.18 29.91 2.51
N GLY A 646 -0.96 30.20 3.56
CA GLY A 646 -2.32 30.75 3.43
C GLY A 646 -3.41 29.73 3.14
N SER A 647 -3.07 28.45 2.90
CA SER A 647 -4.08 27.38 2.82
C SER A 647 -4.74 27.11 4.17
N ASP A 648 -5.95 26.55 4.17
CA ASP A 648 -6.66 26.16 5.39
C ASP A 648 -5.84 25.20 6.26
N LEU A 649 -5.11 24.26 5.64
CA LEU A 649 -4.25 23.36 6.39
C LEU A 649 -3.08 24.10 7.05
N ALA A 650 -2.46 25.05 6.34
CA ALA A 650 -1.40 25.89 6.89
C ALA A 650 -1.89 26.75 8.05
N ASN A 651 -3.09 27.33 7.92
CA ASN A 651 -3.73 28.12 8.97
C ASN A 651 -4.06 27.25 10.19
N LEU A 652 -4.53 26.01 10.01
CA LEU A 652 -4.76 25.07 11.11
C LEU A 652 -3.48 24.80 11.89
N VAL A 653 -2.40 24.42 11.19
CA VAL A 653 -1.14 24.10 11.87
C VAL A 653 -0.55 25.35 12.54
N LYS A 654 -0.74 26.53 11.94
CA LYS A 654 -0.38 27.81 12.54
C LYS A 654 -1.18 28.13 13.81
N GLU A 655 -2.46 27.76 13.89
CA GLU A 655 -3.29 27.94 15.09
C GLU A 655 -3.07 26.85 16.16
N SER A 656 -2.48 25.71 15.81
CA SER A 656 -2.22 24.63 16.78
C SER A 656 -1.24 25.03 17.89
N SER A 657 -1.57 24.72 19.14
CA SER A 657 -0.72 24.98 20.31
C SER A 657 0.24 23.84 20.60
N LEU A 658 -0.19 22.59 20.32
CA LEU A 658 0.60 21.38 20.51
C LEU A 658 0.43 20.44 19.31
N ILE A 659 1.54 19.85 18.87
CA ILE A 659 1.54 18.76 17.91
C ILE A 659 2.08 17.51 18.62
N ILE A 660 1.27 16.45 18.67
CA ILE A 660 1.67 15.14 19.20
C ILE A 660 1.87 14.23 17.99
N TRP A 661 3.05 13.64 17.87
CA TRP A 661 3.38 12.69 16.82
C TRP A 661 3.79 11.35 17.42
N ASP A 662 2.86 10.40 17.42
CA ASP A 662 3.06 9.04 17.94
C ASP A 662 3.70 8.11 16.90
N GLU A 663 4.42 7.11 17.39
CA GLU A 663 5.25 6.21 16.58
C GLU A 663 6.23 6.97 15.65
N ALA A 664 6.75 8.11 16.10
CA ALA A 664 7.67 8.95 15.34
C ALA A 664 8.90 8.19 14.81
N PRO A 665 9.57 7.28 15.57
CA PRO A 665 10.72 6.51 15.07
C PRO A 665 10.45 5.70 13.80
N MET A 666 9.18 5.48 13.41
CA MET A 666 8.83 4.79 12.18
C MET A 666 9.11 5.58 10.89
N MET A 667 9.43 6.87 11.00
CA MET A 667 9.55 7.79 9.89
C MET A 667 11.01 8.13 9.58
N SER A 668 11.31 8.33 8.30
CA SER A 668 12.62 8.83 7.88
C SER A 668 12.88 10.22 8.46
N ARG A 669 14.15 10.51 8.77
CA ARG A 669 14.64 11.84 9.14
C ARG A 669 14.10 12.94 8.21
N HIS A 670 14.06 12.68 6.90
CA HIS A 670 13.62 13.66 5.91
C HIS A 670 12.15 14.08 6.07
N CYS A 671 11.31 13.26 6.72
CA CYS A 671 9.92 13.62 7.00
C CYS A 671 9.83 14.74 8.05
N PHE A 672 10.65 14.66 9.09
CA PHE A 672 10.71 15.66 10.15
C PHE A 672 11.31 16.97 9.62
N GLU A 673 12.39 16.88 8.84
CA GLU A 673 13.01 18.05 8.21
C GLU A 673 12.09 18.73 7.19
N SER A 674 11.33 17.95 6.42
CA SER A 674 10.34 18.50 5.49
C SER A 674 9.26 19.29 6.22
N LEU A 675 8.78 18.78 7.37
CA LEU A 675 7.82 19.51 8.20
C LEU A 675 8.44 20.77 8.80
N ASP A 676 9.64 20.68 9.37
CA ASP A 676 10.35 21.82 9.98
C ASP A 676 10.56 22.98 8.99
N ARG A 677 11.04 22.67 7.78
CA ARG A 677 11.19 23.64 6.69
C ARG A 677 9.86 24.30 6.32
N SER A 678 8.81 23.49 6.21
CA SER A 678 7.48 23.98 5.81
C SER A 678 6.85 24.86 6.88
N LEU A 679 6.97 24.49 8.16
CA LEU A 679 6.50 25.32 9.27
C LEU A 679 7.29 26.61 9.40
N SER A 680 8.59 26.57 9.12
CA SER A 680 9.42 27.78 9.13
C SER A 680 8.94 28.82 8.10
N ASP A 681 8.51 28.38 6.92
CA ASP A 681 7.94 29.27 5.89
C ASP A 681 6.51 29.73 6.22
N ILE A 682 5.66 28.81 6.67
CA ILE A 682 4.24 29.09 6.96
C ILE A 682 4.06 30.04 8.14
N ILE A 683 4.77 29.77 9.25
CA ILE A 683 4.65 30.55 10.50
C ILE A 683 5.51 31.82 10.43
N GLY A 684 6.64 31.77 9.72
CA GLY A 684 7.61 32.85 9.66
C GLY A 684 8.63 32.75 10.80
N ASN A 685 9.62 31.90 10.63
CA ASN A 685 10.64 31.60 11.64
C ASN A 685 11.76 32.66 11.70
N LYS A 686 11.45 33.83 12.29
CA LYS A 686 12.42 34.94 12.43
C LYS A 686 13.57 34.63 13.40
N ASP A 687 13.36 33.71 14.34
CA ASP A 687 14.29 33.41 15.44
C ASP A 687 15.10 32.11 15.23
N GLY A 688 14.93 31.42 14.10
CA GLY A 688 15.59 30.13 13.83
C GLY A 688 15.17 28.99 14.76
N LYS A 689 13.97 29.06 15.36
CA LYS A 689 13.45 28.04 16.28
C LYS A 689 12.95 26.81 15.52
N PRO A 690 13.21 25.58 16.01
CA PRO A 690 12.66 24.37 15.39
C PRO A 690 11.14 24.44 15.24
N PHE A 691 10.64 23.91 14.13
CA PHE A 691 9.24 23.81 13.73
C PHE A 691 8.47 25.13 13.82
N GLY A 692 9.13 26.24 13.49
CA GLY A 692 8.53 27.57 13.56
C GLY A 692 8.14 28.00 14.98
N GLY A 693 8.81 27.45 16.01
CA GLY A 693 8.55 27.76 17.42
C GLY A 693 7.35 27.03 18.03
N LYS A 694 6.80 26.02 17.35
CA LYS A 694 5.72 25.18 17.91
C LYS A 694 6.23 24.25 19.01
N VAL A 695 5.32 23.85 19.88
CA VAL A 695 5.57 22.74 20.81
C VAL A 695 5.24 21.44 20.08
N ILE A 696 6.24 20.59 19.89
CA ILE A 696 6.10 19.28 19.27
C ILE A 696 6.54 18.22 20.27
N VAL A 697 5.73 17.18 20.40
CA VAL A 697 6.04 16.01 21.20
C VAL A 697 6.05 14.78 20.30
N PHE A 698 7.23 14.19 20.17
CA PHE A 698 7.42 12.91 19.52
C PHE A 698 7.27 11.78 20.53
N GLY A 699 6.51 10.76 20.15
CA GLY A 699 6.26 9.56 20.93
C GLY A 699 6.71 8.32 20.19
N GLY A 700 7.25 7.34 20.91
CA GLY A 700 7.51 6.02 20.33
C GLY A 700 8.61 5.27 21.04
N ASP A 701 8.84 4.05 20.60
CA ASP A 701 9.99 3.24 21.00
C ASP A 701 10.88 3.01 19.78
N PHE A 702 12.13 3.47 19.83
CA PHE A 702 13.10 3.18 18.77
C PHE A 702 13.30 1.67 18.57
N ARG A 703 13.01 0.84 19.58
CA ARG A 703 13.13 -0.63 19.51
C ARG A 703 11.93 -1.30 18.84
N GLN A 704 10.76 -0.65 18.76
CA GLN A 704 9.60 -1.21 18.05
C GLN A 704 9.85 -1.33 16.54
N PHE A 705 10.84 -0.62 15.99
CA PHE A 705 11.21 -0.68 14.57
C PHE A 705 12.24 -1.77 14.23
N PHE A 706 12.97 -2.26 15.24
CA PHE A 706 14.01 -3.27 15.07
C PHE A 706 13.56 -4.69 15.45
N GLN A 707 12.24 -4.92 15.55
CA GLN A 707 11.62 -6.24 15.73
C GLN A 707 11.00 -6.77 14.44
#